data_AF-A0A922IAA9-F1
#
_entry.id   AF-A0A922IAA9-F1
#
_cell.length_a   1.000
_cell.length_b   1.000
_cell.length_c   1.000
_cell.angle_alpha   90.00
_cell.angle_beta   90.00
_cell.angle_gamma   90.00
#
_symmetry.space_group_name_H-M   'P 1'
#
loop_
_entity.id
_entity.type
_entity.pdbx_description
1 polymer ?
#
loop_
_entity_poly.entity_id
_entity_poly.type
_entity_poly.pdbx_seq_one_letter_code
_entity_poly.pdbx_strand_id
1 'polypeptide(L)'
;MMDCSSTDHHHHPLDDEDDINNRNHNNETIESYTNNNQSLNNDNESLQQKLKETEEKLLKFKNFVLTLRNERNQLKEKVNNDNQVIEKLKAQVKKSQNCNQLFHNFQQLQNEYDKSQDEIEQYKKRTKQSDLDLAKCVDEMNQLKVINDDQKDTIRLLQLNQSQQDIQIDMQKETIKEYESKIIVLETKLAEKDVQVHDYEMKINESNELQQELKSKNDIIEQLSVQLAEQTEQLEKYSDEICDQKKVIEKYAVLEKENVNLAEEYNKNKHIIQSNCEEIEKFKQNESKLQSTIEMLEKSMNDFRVLHTEKIAALELENYDLKNKLQFSETDLRNNREKFDEYKSKVAITLKENKMNHGDYSRQIESLNLRLENLQEENEKLRNESEKLSVLVDQLKIEKRTMQTQLTTLNDQLNDLKTLRKNFDLLNTENDKLNQTLKQLQISFARERSQISETNREQLEQLRSEYENRIKNLEEELANQRNIVANHHHHQRQSSDDSNSVINSNTSFEEIKEENCSIRSNVSSSLERNFLEEILSTGSKSPTPANGQNFDNLTHLLAESETNINLLSEQNRVLKEEIRRLHRSIDRMDIANNLEYLKNVLLKFMTIKRQDEKERLINVLSIILKLTTEETAIFNEFLPENLPNSNKSLTSSWNLWQWS
;
A
#
# COMPACT_ATOMS: atom_id res chain seq x y z
N MET A 1 7.47 -20.40 95.79
CA MET A 1 6.07 -20.08 96.17
C MET A 1 5.60 -21.22 97.05
N MET A 2 5.00 -20.90 98.20
CA MET A 2 4.88 -21.74 99.40
C MET A 2 6.16 -21.80 100.24
N ASP A 3 6.08 -21.09 101.36
CA ASP A 3 7.06 -20.89 102.42
C ASP A 3 6.42 -21.32 103.76
N CYS A 4 7.10 -21.01 104.89
CA CYS A 4 6.66 -21.21 106.29
C CYS A 4 6.77 -22.65 106.85
N SER A 5 7.22 -22.86 108.11
CA SER A 5 7.80 -21.93 109.10
C SER A 5 8.39 -22.67 110.33
N SER A 6 9.43 -22.08 110.96
CA SER A 6 9.67 -21.83 112.42
C SER A 6 9.21 -22.85 113.50
N THR A 7 9.81 -23.05 114.69
CA THR A 7 10.97 -22.52 115.50
C THR A 7 11.07 -23.48 116.74
N ASP A 8 12.19 -23.89 117.37
CA ASP A 8 13.40 -23.24 117.94
C ASP A 8 13.33 -23.08 119.50
N HIS A 9 14.49 -23.14 120.20
CA HIS A 9 14.78 -22.85 121.65
C HIS A 9 14.33 -23.86 122.75
N HIS A 10 14.98 -24.04 123.93
CA HIS A 10 16.35 -23.73 124.45
C HIS A 10 16.63 -24.41 125.85
N HIS A 11 17.90 -24.71 126.21
CA HIS A 11 18.57 -24.63 127.58
C HIS A 11 18.02 -25.39 128.84
N HIS A 12 18.73 -25.70 129.97
CA HIS A 12 20.17 -25.78 130.40
C HIS A 12 20.33 -26.72 131.68
N PRO A 13 21.44 -26.80 132.49
CA PRO A 13 21.81 -28.01 133.28
C PRO A 13 22.09 -27.78 134.82
N LEU A 14 22.84 -28.72 135.46
CA LEU A 14 23.54 -28.64 136.79
C LEU A 14 22.65 -28.84 138.06
N ASP A 15 23.09 -29.30 139.25
CA ASP A 15 24.33 -30.00 139.73
C ASP A 15 24.10 -30.67 141.13
N ASP A 16 25.09 -31.49 141.57
CA ASP A 16 25.61 -31.75 142.94
C ASP A 16 24.90 -32.47 144.15
N GLU A 17 25.76 -33.27 144.82
CA GLU A 17 26.01 -33.56 146.27
C GLU A 17 25.14 -34.44 147.24
N ASP A 18 25.86 -35.41 147.85
CA ASP A 18 26.07 -35.80 149.27
C ASP A 18 25.07 -36.54 150.23
N ASP A 19 25.40 -37.84 150.43
CA ASP A 19 26.02 -38.45 151.66
C ASP A 19 25.20 -38.79 152.96
N ILE A 20 25.85 -39.56 153.87
CA ILE A 20 25.72 -39.63 155.35
C ILE A 20 24.95 -40.81 156.04
N ASN A 21 25.74 -41.75 156.63
CA ASN A 21 25.58 -42.49 157.95
C ASN A 21 24.51 -43.61 158.20
N ASN A 22 24.56 -44.53 159.23
CA ASN A 22 25.62 -45.18 160.10
C ASN A 22 25.01 -46.21 161.13
N ARG A 23 25.87 -46.95 161.88
CA ARG A 23 25.70 -47.78 163.14
C ARG A 23 25.39 -49.29 162.97
N ASN A 24 25.99 -50.29 163.68
CA ASN A 24 26.49 -50.55 165.08
C ASN A 24 25.41 -51.07 166.08
N HIS A 25 25.61 -52.00 167.05
CA HIS A 25 26.81 -52.64 167.68
C HIS A 25 26.45 -53.87 168.61
N ASN A 26 27.44 -54.70 169.05
CA ASN A 26 27.59 -55.45 170.35
C ASN A 26 26.63 -56.62 170.80
N ASN A 27 26.86 -57.40 171.90
CA ASN A 27 28.03 -58.22 172.40
C ASN A 27 27.66 -59.11 173.67
N GLU A 28 28.44 -60.17 174.02
CA GLU A 28 28.59 -60.87 175.35
C GLU A 28 27.38 -61.66 175.99
N THR A 29 27.36 -62.40 177.13
CA THR A 29 28.24 -62.55 178.36
C THR A 29 28.34 -64.03 178.95
N ILE A 30 28.32 -64.33 180.28
CA ILE A 30 29.06 -65.48 180.92
C ILE A 30 28.56 -66.10 182.30
N GLU A 31 28.98 -67.36 182.64
CA GLU A 31 29.19 -68.09 183.97
C GLU A 31 28.13 -68.68 184.99
N SER A 32 28.54 -69.76 185.74
CA SER A 32 28.50 -69.96 187.25
C SER A 32 28.16 -71.39 187.86
N TYR A 33 28.17 -71.57 189.21
CA TYR A 33 28.26 -72.85 190.02
C TYR A 33 27.30 -72.90 191.28
N THR A 34 27.28 -73.75 192.37
CA THR A 34 28.21 -74.70 193.10
C THR A 34 27.50 -75.60 194.19
N ASN A 35 28.20 -76.57 194.84
CA ASN A 35 27.98 -77.21 196.20
C ASN A 35 26.85 -78.29 196.42
N ASN A 36 26.81 -79.19 197.46
CA ASN A 36 27.56 -79.36 198.74
C ASN A 36 27.53 -80.81 199.37
N ASN A 37 28.54 -81.21 200.19
CA ASN A 37 28.69 -82.24 201.30
C ASN A 37 27.77 -83.50 201.45
N GLN A 38 28.14 -84.67 202.04
CA GLN A 38 28.92 -84.94 203.29
C GLN A 38 29.34 -86.45 203.51
N SER A 39 30.40 -86.70 204.31
CA SER A 39 30.74 -87.92 205.12
C SER A 39 31.07 -89.31 204.49
N LEU A 40 32.37 -89.52 204.20
CA LEU A 40 33.26 -90.60 204.70
C LEU A 40 32.71 -92.01 205.05
N ASN A 41 33.22 -93.04 204.34
CA ASN A 41 33.94 -94.24 204.86
C ASN A 41 34.19 -95.31 203.77
N ASN A 42 33.66 -95.15 202.56
CA ASN A 42 33.78 -96.11 201.43
C ASN A 42 34.82 -95.64 200.37
N ASP A 43 35.76 -94.78 200.76
CA ASP A 43 36.39 -93.79 199.88
C ASP A 43 37.47 -94.34 198.91
N ASN A 44 37.67 -95.66 198.81
CA ASN A 44 38.73 -96.26 197.99
C ASN A 44 38.24 -96.81 196.63
N GLU A 45 37.02 -97.36 196.54
CA GLU A 45 36.48 -97.89 195.28
C GLU A 45 35.89 -96.79 194.36
N SER A 46 35.26 -95.77 194.94
CA SER A 46 34.60 -94.70 194.17
C SER A 46 35.56 -93.87 193.29
N LEU A 47 36.82 -93.73 193.72
CA LEU A 47 37.83 -92.93 192.99
C LEU A 47 38.29 -93.60 191.69
N GLN A 48 38.42 -94.93 191.65
CA GLN A 48 38.82 -95.64 190.43
C GLN A 48 37.79 -95.50 189.31
N GLN A 49 36.50 -95.50 189.65
CA GLN A 49 35.43 -95.42 188.65
C GLN A 49 35.31 -94.01 188.03
N LYS A 50 35.53 -92.94 188.82
CA LYS A 50 35.54 -91.56 188.32
C LYS A 50 36.69 -91.27 187.35
N LEU A 51 37.88 -91.84 187.59
CA LEU A 51 39.02 -91.68 186.68
C LEU A 51 38.67 -92.19 185.27
N LYS A 52 38.08 -93.39 185.20
CA LYS A 52 37.69 -94.06 183.95
C LYS A 52 36.65 -93.27 183.14
N GLU A 53 35.70 -92.61 183.82
CA GLU A 53 34.78 -91.68 183.14
C GLU A 53 35.48 -90.47 182.52
N THR A 54 36.51 -89.92 183.19
CA THR A 54 37.23 -88.74 182.66
C THR A 54 38.06 -89.09 181.44
N GLU A 55 38.64 -90.28 181.37
CA GLU A 55 39.35 -90.77 180.18
C GLU A 55 38.42 -90.96 178.97
N GLU A 56 37.22 -91.53 179.18
CA GLU A 56 36.20 -91.62 178.12
C GLU A 56 35.75 -90.26 177.59
N LYS A 57 35.52 -89.28 178.49
CA LYS A 57 35.12 -87.92 178.11
C LYS A 57 36.23 -87.22 177.31
N LEU A 58 37.50 -87.41 177.70
CA LEU A 58 38.65 -86.90 176.96
C LEU A 58 38.78 -87.54 175.55
N LEU A 59 38.56 -88.85 175.44
CA LEU A 59 38.61 -89.56 174.16
C LEU A 59 37.50 -89.09 173.19
N LYS A 60 36.27 -88.92 173.72
CA LYS A 60 35.13 -88.35 172.96
C LYS A 60 35.44 -86.93 172.46
N PHE A 61 36.03 -86.07 173.30
CA PHE A 61 36.43 -84.72 172.89
C PHE A 61 37.55 -84.72 171.82
N LYS A 62 38.55 -85.60 171.96
CA LYS A 62 39.63 -85.74 170.97
C LYS A 62 39.11 -86.17 169.59
N ASN A 63 38.12 -87.05 169.55
CA ASN A 63 37.47 -87.47 168.30
C ASN A 63 36.66 -86.32 167.67
N PHE A 64 35.95 -85.52 168.47
CA PHE A 64 35.20 -84.34 168.00
C PHE A 64 36.12 -83.26 167.38
N VAL A 65 37.27 -82.97 168.01
CA VAL A 65 38.28 -82.05 167.46
C VAL A 65 38.86 -82.54 166.12
N LEU A 66 38.99 -83.86 165.93
CA LEU A 66 39.35 -84.44 164.64
C LEU A 66 38.23 -84.28 163.59
N THR A 67 36.95 -84.35 163.98
CA THR A 67 35.83 -84.14 163.05
C THR A 67 35.82 -82.71 162.52
N LEU A 68 35.85 -81.72 163.42
CA LEU A 68 35.92 -80.29 163.08
C LEU A 68 37.14 -79.94 162.19
N ARG A 69 38.29 -80.58 162.43
CA ARG A 69 39.49 -80.37 161.60
C ARG A 69 39.31 -80.86 160.17
N ASN A 70 38.54 -81.93 159.96
CA ASN A 70 38.23 -82.46 158.63
C ASN A 70 37.19 -81.59 157.91
N GLU A 71 36.10 -81.20 158.58
CA GLU A 71 35.09 -80.28 158.02
C GLU A 71 35.71 -78.95 157.57
N ARG A 72 36.56 -78.35 158.41
CA ARG A 72 37.29 -77.12 158.08
C ARG A 72 38.17 -77.26 156.83
N ASN A 73 38.75 -78.45 156.59
CA ASN A 73 39.56 -78.70 155.40
C ASN A 73 38.68 -78.86 154.15
N GLN A 74 37.56 -79.61 154.25
CA GLN A 74 36.59 -79.76 153.16
C GLN A 74 35.98 -78.42 152.74
N LEU A 75 35.61 -77.56 153.70
CA LEU A 75 35.12 -76.21 153.43
C LEU A 75 36.16 -75.35 152.71
N LYS A 76 37.44 -75.42 153.10
CA LYS A 76 38.52 -74.70 152.42
C LYS A 76 38.72 -75.17 150.98
N GLU A 77 38.61 -76.48 150.73
CA GLU A 77 38.71 -77.06 149.39
C GLU A 77 37.52 -76.65 148.50
N LYS A 78 36.30 -76.64 149.06
CA LYS A 78 35.10 -76.14 148.37
C LYS A 78 35.25 -74.68 147.95
N VAL A 79 35.64 -73.78 148.87
CA VAL A 79 35.86 -72.35 148.58
C VAL A 79 36.91 -72.15 147.47
N ASN A 80 37.93 -73.00 147.40
CA ASN A 80 38.94 -72.95 146.34
C ASN A 80 38.36 -73.36 144.97
N ASN A 81 37.47 -74.35 144.92
CA ASN A 81 36.76 -74.74 143.70
C ASN A 81 35.76 -73.67 143.25
N ASP A 82 34.97 -73.11 144.17
CA ASP A 82 33.98 -72.07 143.88
C ASP A 82 34.66 -70.82 143.26
N ASN A 83 35.82 -70.41 143.76
CA ASN A 83 36.64 -69.35 143.17
C ASN A 83 37.12 -69.66 141.73
N GLN A 84 37.50 -70.91 141.43
CA GLN A 84 37.87 -71.30 140.07
C GLN A 84 36.69 -71.28 139.10
N VAL A 85 35.47 -71.54 139.57
CA VAL A 85 34.25 -71.43 138.76
C VAL A 85 33.94 -69.96 138.46
N ILE A 86 34.07 -69.07 139.46
CA ILE A 86 33.85 -67.62 139.30
C ILE A 86 34.78 -67.01 138.23
N GLU A 87 36.08 -67.31 138.25
CA GLU A 87 37.00 -66.78 137.24
C GLU A 87 36.76 -67.35 135.83
N LYS A 88 36.35 -68.63 135.71
CA LYS A 88 35.92 -69.21 134.42
C LYS A 88 34.69 -68.48 133.87
N LEU A 89 33.71 -68.17 134.72
CA LEU A 89 32.51 -67.42 134.32
C LEU A 89 32.85 -65.97 133.92
N LYS A 90 33.72 -65.26 134.67
CA LYS A 90 34.20 -63.92 134.27
C LYS A 90 34.94 -63.94 132.93
N ALA A 91 35.79 -64.95 132.68
CA ALA A 91 36.48 -65.10 131.40
C ALA A 91 35.50 -65.39 130.25
N GLN A 92 34.42 -66.14 130.50
CA GLN A 92 33.36 -66.42 129.53
C GLN A 92 32.50 -65.17 129.25
N VAL A 93 32.20 -64.35 130.27
CA VAL A 93 31.55 -63.04 130.09
C VAL A 93 32.45 -62.07 129.32
N LYS A 94 33.77 -62.04 129.54
CA LYS A 94 34.68 -61.24 128.70
C LYS A 94 34.70 -61.67 127.22
N LYS A 95 34.38 -62.93 126.90
CA LYS A 95 34.17 -63.37 125.50
C LYS A 95 32.86 -62.88 124.87
N SER A 96 31.98 -62.19 125.61
CA SER A 96 30.78 -61.55 125.05
C SER A 96 31.06 -60.27 124.24
N GLN A 97 32.33 -59.85 124.08
CA GLN A 97 32.72 -58.80 123.11
C GLN A 97 32.20 -59.05 121.69
N ASN A 98 31.90 -60.30 121.33
CA ASN A 98 31.21 -60.67 120.09
C ASN A 98 29.86 -59.95 119.90
N CYS A 99 29.14 -59.59 120.96
CA CYS A 99 27.87 -58.84 120.85
C CYS A 99 28.08 -57.43 120.25
N ASN A 100 29.18 -56.76 120.59
CA ASN A 100 29.50 -55.44 120.05
C ASN A 100 29.89 -55.52 118.57
N GLN A 101 30.61 -56.58 118.18
CA GLN A 101 30.91 -56.86 116.78
C GLN A 101 29.64 -57.21 115.99
N LEU A 102 28.74 -58.03 116.54
CA LEU A 102 27.48 -58.40 115.91
C LEU A 102 26.57 -57.16 115.72
N PHE A 103 26.49 -56.29 116.73
CA PHE A 103 25.76 -55.01 116.63
C PHE A 103 26.35 -54.11 115.54
N HIS A 104 27.67 -53.95 115.48
CA HIS A 104 28.30 -53.12 114.46
C HIS A 104 28.14 -53.71 113.05
N ASN A 105 28.24 -55.03 112.89
CA ASN A 105 27.97 -55.72 111.62
C ASN A 105 26.50 -55.54 111.18
N PHE A 106 25.54 -55.62 112.11
CA PHE A 106 24.13 -55.35 111.82
C PHE A 106 23.91 -53.89 111.40
N GLN A 107 24.56 -52.95 112.07
CA GLN A 107 24.52 -51.52 111.71
C GLN A 107 25.15 -51.25 110.33
N GLN A 108 26.26 -51.91 109.98
CA GLN A 108 26.86 -51.84 108.65
C GLN A 108 25.91 -52.40 107.59
N LEU A 109 25.34 -53.59 107.83
CA LEU A 109 24.41 -54.23 106.89
C LEU A 109 23.10 -53.44 106.72
N GLN A 110 22.62 -52.77 107.77
CA GLN A 110 21.49 -51.83 107.68
C GLN A 110 21.84 -50.63 106.81
N ASN A 111 23.01 -50.00 107.05
CA ASN A 111 23.48 -48.88 106.21
C ASN A 111 23.70 -49.29 104.73
N GLU A 112 24.08 -50.53 104.46
CA GLU A 112 24.20 -51.07 103.09
C GLU A 112 22.82 -51.38 102.47
N TYR A 113 21.88 -51.89 103.26
CA TYR A 113 20.49 -52.09 102.84
C TYR A 113 19.81 -50.76 102.50
N ASP A 114 19.95 -49.74 103.35
CA ASP A 114 19.35 -48.42 103.15
C ASP A 114 19.92 -47.73 101.90
N LYS A 115 21.25 -47.78 101.69
CA LYS A 115 21.88 -47.35 100.43
C LYS A 115 21.37 -48.12 99.22
N SER A 116 21.25 -49.44 99.32
CA SER A 116 20.73 -50.28 98.23
C SER A 116 19.28 -49.91 97.88
N GLN A 117 18.48 -49.56 98.88
CA GLN A 117 17.10 -49.11 98.71
C GLN A 117 17.03 -47.71 98.08
N ASP A 118 17.89 -46.78 98.50
CA ASP A 118 18.05 -45.45 97.86
C ASP A 118 18.46 -45.58 96.39
N GLU A 119 19.43 -46.45 96.08
CA GLU A 119 19.84 -46.75 94.71
C GLU A 119 18.68 -47.35 93.90
N ILE A 120 17.95 -48.33 94.47
CA ILE A 120 16.75 -48.91 93.84
C ILE A 120 15.68 -47.84 93.58
N GLU A 121 15.49 -46.87 94.48
CA GLU A 121 14.54 -45.77 94.25
C GLU A 121 15.04 -44.77 93.20
N GLN A 122 16.35 -44.48 93.16
CA GLN A 122 16.96 -43.71 92.08
C GLN A 122 16.82 -44.39 90.72
N TYR A 123 17.05 -45.71 90.63
CA TYR A 123 16.82 -46.47 89.41
C TYR A 123 15.34 -46.44 89.00
N LYS A 124 14.39 -46.67 89.93
CA LYS A 124 12.94 -46.52 89.66
C LYS A 124 12.56 -45.13 89.16
N LYS A 125 13.19 -44.05 89.67
CA LYS A 125 12.99 -42.68 89.19
C LYS A 125 13.56 -42.47 87.78
N ARG A 126 14.77 -42.99 87.50
CA ARG A 126 15.40 -42.92 86.17
C ARG A 126 14.62 -43.71 85.12
N THR A 127 14.18 -44.94 85.43
CA THR A 127 13.34 -45.75 84.53
C THR A 127 12.05 -45.02 84.19
N LYS A 128 11.29 -44.53 85.20
CA LYS A 128 10.06 -43.75 84.95
C LYS A 128 10.28 -42.50 84.10
N GLN A 129 11.44 -41.85 84.23
CA GLN A 129 11.79 -40.70 83.38
C GLN A 129 12.06 -41.15 81.93
N SER A 130 12.81 -42.25 81.74
CA SER A 130 13.04 -42.83 80.41
C SER A 130 11.75 -43.34 79.76
N ASP A 131 10.83 -43.92 80.54
CA ASP A 131 9.50 -44.34 80.05
C ASP A 131 8.67 -43.14 79.58
N LEU A 132 8.70 -42.04 80.36
CA LEU A 132 8.01 -40.79 80.03
C LEU A 132 8.60 -40.11 78.79
N ASP A 133 9.92 -40.09 78.64
CA ASP A 133 10.58 -39.50 77.48
C ASP A 133 10.43 -40.38 76.23
N LEU A 134 10.41 -41.70 76.37
CA LEU A 134 10.07 -42.62 75.28
C LEU A 134 8.62 -42.47 74.84
N ALA A 135 7.67 -42.24 75.76
CA ALA A 135 6.28 -41.92 75.41
C ALA A 135 6.18 -40.63 74.58
N LYS A 136 6.88 -39.55 74.96
CA LYS A 136 6.95 -38.31 74.16
C LYS A 136 7.50 -38.57 72.76
N CYS A 137 8.60 -39.30 72.63
CA CYS A 137 9.17 -39.65 71.33
C CYS A 137 8.21 -40.44 70.44
N VAL A 138 7.36 -41.30 71.04
CA VAL A 138 6.29 -42.02 70.31
C VAL A 138 5.18 -41.05 69.86
N ASP A 139 4.75 -40.12 70.71
CA ASP A 139 3.75 -39.11 70.37
C ASP A 139 4.25 -38.14 69.29
N GLU A 140 5.51 -37.70 69.37
CA GLU A 140 6.18 -36.89 68.35
C GLU A 140 6.30 -37.65 67.01
N MET A 141 6.69 -38.92 67.04
CA MET A 141 6.73 -39.79 65.84
C MET A 141 5.34 -39.94 65.22
N ASN A 142 4.28 -40.09 66.03
CA ASN A 142 2.90 -40.19 65.55
C ASN A 142 2.43 -38.87 64.91
N GLN A 143 2.74 -37.72 65.51
CA GLN A 143 2.43 -36.40 64.94
C GLN A 143 3.16 -36.17 63.61
N LEU A 144 4.47 -36.46 63.55
CA LEU A 144 5.26 -36.37 62.32
C LEU A 144 4.74 -37.31 61.22
N LYS A 145 4.21 -38.48 61.59
CA LYS A 145 3.60 -39.41 60.64
C LYS A 145 2.32 -38.82 60.02
N VAL A 146 1.43 -38.25 60.82
CA VAL A 146 0.21 -37.58 60.32
C VAL A 146 0.58 -36.45 59.36
N ILE A 147 1.49 -35.55 59.76
CA ILE A 147 1.96 -34.44 58.92
C ILE A 147 2.55 -34.94 57.59
N ASN A 148 3.30 -36.06 57.62
CA ASN A 148 3.89 -36.66 56.42
C ASN A 148 2.82 -37.32 55.53
N ASP A 149 1.73 -37.87 56.08
CA ASP A 149 0.62 -38.41 55.28
C ASP A 149 -0.23 -37.26 54.68
N ASP A 150 -0.52 -36.19 55.42
CA ASP A 150 -1.15 -34.95 54.91
C ASP A 150 -0.34 -34.30 53.77
N GLN A 151 1.00 -34.29 53.90
CA GLN A 151 1.91 -33.80 52.86
C GLN A 151 1.86 -34.67 51.60
N LYS A 152 1.73 -36.00 51.71
CA LYS A 152 1.58 -36.88 50.54
C LYS A 152 0.27 -36.60 49.79
N ASP A 153 -0.83 -36.38 50.49
CA ASP A 153 -2.11 -36.06 49.86
C ASP A 153 -2.12 -34.65 49.25
N THR A 154 -1.43 -33.70 49.87
CA THR A 154 -1.15 -32.39 49.26
C THR A 154 -0.33 -32.52 47.96
N ILE A 155 0.72 -33.35 47.95
CA ILE A 155 1.54 -33.61 46.76
C ILE A 155 0.71 -34.30 45.65
N ARG A 156 -0.12 -35.28 45.99
CA ARG A 156 -1.03 -35.95 45.04
C ARG A 156 -2.01 -34.96 44.39
N LEU A 157 -2.58 -34.05 45.18
CA LEU A 157 -3.50 -33.03 44.68
C LEU A 157 -2.78 -32.03 43.74
N LEU A 158 -1.56 -31.61 44.10
CA LEU A 158 -0.74 -30.75 43.23
C LEU A 158 -0.34 -31.44 41.92
N GLN A 159 0.00 -32.73 41.96
CA GLN A 159 0.29 -33.54 40.77
C GLN A 159 -0.94 -33.69 39.85
N LEU A 160 -2.13 -33.88 40.42
CA LEU A 160 -3.38 -33.93 39.66
C LEU A 160 -3.68 -32.58 38.98
N ASN A 161 -3.54 -31.48 39.72
CA ASN A 161 -3.74 -30.13 39.19
C ASN A 161 -2.72 -29.80 38.08
N GLN A 162 -1.45 -30.19 38.24
CA GLN A 162 -0.43 -30.04 37.20
C GLN A 162 -0.81 -30.82 35.95
N SER A 163 -1.22 -32.09 36.07
CA SER A 163 -1.66 -32.90 34.93
C SER A 163 -2.87 -32.32 34.20
N GLN A 164 -3.79 -31.63 34.91
CA GLN A 164 -4.90 -30.91 34.29
C GLN A 164 -4.43 -29.65 33.54
N GLN A 165 -3.45 -28.92 34.09
CA GLN A 165 -2.85 -27.77 33.43
C GLN A 165 -2.06 -28.16 32.17
N ASP A 166 -1.31 -29.26 32.22
CA ASP A 166 -0.58 -29.79 31.05
C ASP A 166 -1.55 -30.15 29.90
N ILE A 167 -2.68 -30.82 30.21
CA ILE A 167 -3.74 -31.11 29.23
C ILE A 167 -4.35 -29.81 28.66
N GLN A 168 -4.60 -28.80 29.50
CA GLN A 168 -5.13 -27.51 29.06
C GLN A 168 -4.15 -26.77 28.13
N ILE A 169 -2.85 -26.82 28.45
CA ILE A 169 -1.77 -26.26 27.64
C ILE A 169 -1.66 -26.98 26.29
N ASP A 170 -1.80 -28.31 26.24
CA ASP A 170 -1.77 -29.05 24.98
C ASP A 170 -3.00 -28.80 24.10
N MET A 171 -4.21 -28.65 24.68
CA MET A 171 -5.37 -28.16 23.93
C MET A 171 -5.12 -26.75 23.35
N GLN A 172 -4.51 -25.84 24.13
CA GLN A 172 -4.18 -24.50 23.66
C GLN A 172 -3.16 -24.54 22.51
N LYS A 173 -2.11 -25.37 22.59
CA LYS A 173 -1.15 -25.57 21.49
C LYS A 173 -1.85 -26.02 20.20
N GLU A 174 -2.82 -26.93 20.27
CA GLU A 174 -3.53 -27.39 19.07
C GLU A 174 -4.40 -26.28 18.46
N THR A 175 -5.09 -25.48 19.29
CA THR A 175 -5.82 -24.30 18.78
C THR A 175 -4.88 -23.25 18.16
N ILE A 176 -3.66 -23.09 18.67
CA ILE A 176 -2.66 -22.19 18.08
C ILE A 176 -2.24 -22.70 16.68
N LYS A 177 -1.92 -24.00 16.53
CA LYS A 177 -1.64 -24.60 15.21
C LYS A 177 -2.78 -24.43 14.21
N GLU A 178 -4.03 -24.54 14.67
CA GLU A 178 -5.20 -24.26 13.83
C GLU A 178 -5.23 -22.80 13.35
N TYR A 179 -4.91 -21.83 14.22
CA TYR A 179 -4.84 -20.43 13.84
C TYR A 179 -3.65 -20.13 12.93
N GLU A 180 -2.47 -20.69 13.20
CA GLU A 180 -1.29 -20.62 12.30
C GLU A 180 -1.63 -21.18 10.91
N SER A 181 -2.31 -22.32 10.84
CA SER A 181 -2.77 -22.93 9.58
C SER A 181 -3.78 -22.03 8.84
N LYS A 182 -4.69 -21.37 9.57
CA LYS A 182 -5.66 -20.41 9.00
C LYS A 182 -4.95 -19.14 8.50
N ILE A 183 -3.92 -18.66 9.20
CA ILE A 183 -3.09 -17.51 8.80
C ILE A 183 -2.36 -17.82 7.49
N ILE A 184 -1.65 -18.95 7.39
CA ILE A 184 -0.92 -19.36 6.18
C ILE A 184 -1.86 -19.43 4.95
N VAL A 185 -3.08 -19.93 5.13
CA VAL A 185 -4.10 -19.97 4.05
C VAL A 185 -4.61 -18.57 3.67
N LEU A 186 -4.67 -17.63 4.61
CA LEU A 186 -5.03 -16.23 4.34
C LEU A 186 -3.88 -15.45 3.67
N GLU A 187 -2.64 -15.66 4.10
CA GLU A 187 -1.43 -15.09 3.48
C GLU A 187 -1.26 -15.58 2.03
N THR A 188 -1.50 -16.87 1.78
CA THR A 188 -1.49 -17.44 0.42
C THR A 188 -2.54 -16.76 -0.47
N LYS A 189 -3.76 -16.57 0.04
CA LYS A 189 -4.85 -15.85 -0.66
C LYS A 189 -4.59 -14.36 -0.84
N LEU A 190 -3.83 -13.74 0.06
CA LEU A 190 -3.38 -12.35 -0.09
C LEU A 190 -2.40 -12.26 -1.27
N ALA A 191 -1.39 -13.12 -1.31
CA ALA A 191 -0.43 -13.17 -2.42
C ALA A 191 -1.11 -13.48 -3.77
N GLU A 192 -2.10 -14.39 -3.81
CA GLU A 192 -2.95 -14.60 -5.00
C GLU A 192 -3.70 -13.33 -5.44
N LYS A 193 -4.08 -12.47 -4.49
CA LYS A 193 -4.76 -11.19 -4.77
C LYS A 193 -3.79 -10.09 -5.18
N ASP A 194 -2.60 -10.02 -4.60
CA ASP A 194 -1.55 -9.08 -5.00
C ASP A 194 -1.09 -9.37 -6.45
N VAL A 195 -0.96 -10.64 -6.82
CA VAL A 195 -0.72 -11.05 -8.22
C VAL A 195 -1.87 -10.59 -9.12
N GLN A 196 -3.13 -10.78 -8.72
CA GLN A 196 -4.29 -10.30 -9.51
C GLN A 196 -4.32 -8.77 -9.64
N VAL A 197 -3.97 -8.02 -8.59
CA VAL A 197 -3.85 -6.55 -8.65
C VAL A 197 -2.77 -6.14 -9.66
N HIS A 198 -1.58 -6.75 -9.60
CA HIS A 198 -0.51 -6.47 -10.54
C HIS A 198 -0.90 -6.80 -12.00
N ASP A 199 -1.65 -7.89 -12.19
CA ASP A 199 -2.23 -8.29 -13.48
C ASP A 199 -3.25 -7.27 -14.02
N TYR A 200 -3.93 -6.52 -13.15
CA TYR A 200 -4.80 -5.40 -13.54
C TYR A 200 -4.02 -4.10 -13.77
N GLU A 201 -2.99 -3.80 -12.97
CA GLU A 201 -2.08 -2.66 -13.19
C GLU A 201 -1.41 -2.73 -14.56
N MET A 202 -0.91 -3.92 -14.94
CA MET A 202 -0.33 -4.15 -16.27
C MET A 202 -1.32 -3.90 -17.40
N LYS A 203 -2.58 -4.33 -17.26
CA LYS A 203 -3.65 -4.09 -18.25
C LYS A 203 -4.09 -2.62 -18.30
N ILE A 204 -4.01 -1.90 -17.18
CA ILE A 204 -4.24 -0.44 -17.12
C ILE A 204 -3.10 0.28 -17.86
N ASN A 205 -1.85 -0.13 -17.67
CA ASN A 205 -0.70 0.44 -18.39
C ASN A 205 -0.79 0.19 -19.90
N GLU A 206 -1.10 -1.04 -20.33
CA GLU A 206 -1.38 -1.38 -21.74
C GLU A 206 -2.53 -0.53 -22.32
N SER A 207 -3.61 -0.34 -21.56
CA SER A 207 -4.72 0.53 -21.97
C SER A 207 -4.33 2.01 -22.05
N ASN A 208 -3.42 2.48 -21.21
CA ASN A 208 -2.91 3.86 -21.24
C ASN A 208 -1.97 4.08 -22.45
N GLU A 209 -1.11 3.12 -22.76
CA GLU A 209 -0.25 3.13 -23.96
C GLU A 209 -1.11 3.12 -25.25
N LEU A 210 -2.12 2.25 -25.32
CA LEU A 210 -3.08 2.24 -26.41
C LEU A 210 -3.87 3.55 -26.52
N GLN A 211 -4.27 4.16 -25.39
CA GLN A 211 -4.94 5.46 -25.40
C GLN A 211 -4.01 6.60 -25.85
N GLN A 212 -2.72 6.54 -25.52
CA GLN A 212 -1.71 7.49 -26.00
C GLN A 212 -1.43 7.32 -27.50
N GLU A 213 -1.33 6.09 -28.02
CA GLU A 213 -1.24 5.86 -29.46
C GLU A 213 -2.50 6.38 -30.17
N LEU A 214 -3.70 6.05 -29.67
CA LEU A 214 -4.97 6.49 -30.27
C LEU A 214 -5.09 8.02 -30.27
N LYS A 215 -4.63 8.71 -29.22
CA LYS A 215 -4.49 10.18 -29.24
C LYS A 215 -3.57 10.61 -30.37
N SER A 216 -2.36 10.05 -30.48
CA SER A 216 -1.42 10.42 -31.56
C SER A 216 -1.98 10.16 -32.97
N LYS A 217 -2.81 9.11 -33.16
CA LYS A 217 -3.51 8.89 -34.44
C LYS A 217 -4.57 9.96 -34.68
N ASN A 218 -5.33 10.36 -33.66
CA ASN A 218 -6.32 11.43 -33.77
C ASN A 218 -5.66 12.78 -34.10
N ASP A 219 -4.55 13.11 -33.44
CA ASP A 219 -3.78 14.33 -33.70
C ASP A 219 -3.29 14.35 -35.18
N ILE A 220 -2.86 13.21 -35.73
CA ILE A 220 -2.50 13.05 -37.15
C ILE A 220 -3.73 13.14 -38.08
N ILE A 221 -4.88 12.58 -37.69
CA ILE A 221 -6.13 12.67 -38.46
C ILE A 221 -6.62 14.12 -38.52
N GLU A 222 -6.49 14.90 -37.44
CA GLU A 222 -6.83 16.31 -37.42
C GLU A 222 -5.89 17.13 -38.33
N GLN A 223 -4.58 16.89 -38.28
CA GLN A 223 -3.61 17.50 -39.20
C GLN A 223 -3.93 17.17 -40.68
N LEU A 224 -4.22 15.90 -40.99
CA LEU A 224 -4.62 15.49 -42.34
C LEU A 224 -5.96 16.12 -42.76
N SER A 225 -6.92 16.27 -41.84
CA SER A 225 -8.19 16.95 -42.11
C SER A 225 -8.01 18.43 -42.41
N VAL A 226 -7.07 19.11 -41.75
CA VAL A 226 -6.70 20.50 -42.05
C VAL A 226 -6.06 20.59 -43.44
N GLN A 227 -5.07 19.75 -43.74
CA GLN A 227 -4.44 19.72 -45.07
C GLN A 227 -5.44 19.42 -46.21
N LEU A 228 -6.42 18.55 -45.96
CA LEU A 228 -7.45 18.21 -46.94
C LEU A 228 -8.45 19.38 -47.13
N ALA A 229 -8.76 20.13 -46.07
CA ALA A 229 -9.51 21.38 -46.17
C ALA A 229 -8.75 22.46 -46.96
N GLU A 230 -7.45 22.67 -46.68
CA GLU A 230 -6.59 23.60 -47.42
C GLU A 230 -6.48 23.24 -48.92
N GLN A 231 -6.32 21.95 -49.24
CA GLN A 231 -6.34 21.47 -50.63
C GLN A 231 -7.72 21.66 -51.28
N THR A 232 -8.80 21.53 -50.53
CA THR A 232 -10.16 21.79 -51.04
C THR A 232 -10.35 23.29 -51.35
N GLU A 233 -9.89 24.19 -50.48
CA GLU A 233 -9.92 25.65 -50.72
C GLU A 233 -9.04 26.06 -51.91
N GLN A 234 -7.89 25.40 -52.11
CA GLN A 234 -7.06 25.59 -53.30
C GLN A 234 -7.75 25.10 -54.58
N LEU A 235 -8.42 23.95 -54.54
CA LEU A 235 -9.21 23.43 -55.67
C LEU A 235 -10.41 24.32 -56.00
N GLU A 236 -11.06 24.92 -55.00
CA GLU A 236 -12.13 25.89 -55.20
C GLU A 236 -11.61 27.16 -55.90
N LYS A 237 -10.47 27.72 -55.46
CA LYS A 237 -9.79 28.84 -56.13
C LYS A 237 -9.41 28.52 -57.58
N TYR A 238 -8.83 27.34 -57.85
CA TYR A 238 -8.54 26.92 -59.24
C TYR A 238 -9.82 26.71 -60.06
N SER A 239 -10.93 26.28 -59.45
CA SER A 239 -12.24 26.17 -60.11
C SER A 239 -12.78 27.55 -60.52
N ASP A 240 -12.67 28.55 -59.64
CA ASP A 240 -13.03 29.94 -59.95
C ASP A 240 -12.12 30.57 -61.01
N GLU A 241 -10.81 30.33 -60.97
CA GLU A 241 -9.88 30.75 -62.03
C GLU A 241 -10.24 30.13 -63.39
N ILE A 242 -10.58 28.82 -63.41
CA ILE A 242 -11.06 28.14 -64.62
C ILE A 242 -12.41 28.71 -65.09
N CYS A 243 -13.29 29.09 -64.17
CA CYS A 243 -14.57 29.74 -64.47
C CYS A 243 -14.38 31.11 -65.13
N ASP A 244 -13.46 31.94 -64.61
CA ASP A 244 -13.13 33.24 -65.21
C ASP A 244 -12.36 33.11 -66.54
N GLN A 245 -11.42 32.17 -66.65
CA GLN A 245 -10.79 31.83 -67.93
C GLN A 245 -11.82 31.39 -68.97
N LYS A 246 -12.84 30.60 -68.57
CA LYS A 246 -13.93 30.19 -69.45
C LYS A 246 -14.79 31.38 -69.92
N LYS A 247 -15.11 32.33 -69.03
CA LYS A 247 -15.79 33.60 -69.41
C LYS A 247 -14.94 34.44 -70.38
N VAL A 248 -13.62 34.39 -70.27
CA VAL A 248 -12.69 35.07 -71.19
C VAL A 248 -12.65 34.36 -72.55
N ILE A 249 -12.58 33.04 -72.59
CA ILE A 249 -12.66 32.24 -73.83
C ILE A 249 -14.01 32.47 -74.54
N GLU A 250 -15.11 32.55 -73.79
CA GLU A 250 -16.45 32.80 -74.32
C GLU A 250 -16.56 34.20 -74.96
N LYS A 251 -15.92 35.22 -74.35
CA LYS A 251 -15.76 36.56 -74.98
C LYS A 251 -14.90 36.50 -76.25
N TYR A 252 -13.82 35.72 -76.26
CA TYR A 252 -13.00 35.55 -77.47
C TYR A 252 -13.78 34.86 -78.59
N ALA A 253 -14.62 33.87 -78.29
CA ALA A 253 -15.48 33.23 -79.30
C ALA A 253 -16.55 34.17 -79.88
N VAL A 254 -17.07 35.11 -79.09
CA VAL A 254 -17.93 36.20 -79.60
C VAL A 254 -17.14 37.14 -80.51
N LEU A 255 -15.96 37.59 -80.10
CA LEU A 255 -15.09 38.46 -80.92
C LEU A 255 -14.60 37.77 -82.21
N GLU A 256 -14.35 36.46 -82.18
CA GLU A 256 -14.00 35.67 -83.37
C GLU A 256 -15.18 35.63 -84.35
N LYS A 257 -16.41 35.43 -83.85
CA LYS A 257 -17.62 35.49 -84.67
C LYS A 257 -17.88 36.88 -85.23
N GLU A 258 -17.62 37.95 -84.48
CA GLU A 258 -17.68 39.34 -84.97
C GLU A 258 -16.62 39.61 -86.04
N ASN A 259 -15.38 39.11 -85.87
CA ASN A 259 -14.34 39.19 -86.88
C ASN A 259 -14.69 38.42 -88.17
N VAL A 260 -15.34 37.26 -88.07
CA VAL A 260 -15.85 36.52 -89.24
C VAL A 260 -16.95 37.33 -89.96
N ASN A 261 -17.90 37.91 -89.22
CA ASN A 261 -18.94 38.78 -89.79
C ASN A 261 -18.33 40.01 -90.50
N LEU A 262 -17.34 40.67 -89.88
CA LEU A 262 -16.62 41.81 -90.45
C LEU A 262 -15.79 41.40 -91.68
N ALA A 263 -15.20 40.20 -91.68
CA ALA A 263 -14.49 39.68 -92.86
C ALA A 263 -15.45 39.35 -94.02
N GLU A 264 -16.65 38.83 -93.73
CA GLU A 264 -17.70 38.68 -94.73
C GLU A 264 -18.17 40.03 -95.28
N GLU A 265 -18.42 41.02 -94.40
CA GLU A 265 -18.86 42.36 -94.80
C GLU A 265 -17.78 43.09 -95.61
N TYR A 266 -16.52 42.98 -95.20
CA TYR A 266 -15.37 43.45 -95.97
C TYR A 266 -15.29 42.80 -97.36
N ASN A 267 -15.50 41.48 -97.47
CA ASN A 267 -15.52 40.81 -98.77
C ASN A 267 -16.74 41.20 -99.63
N LYS A 268 -17.92 41.40 -99.04
CA LYS A 268 -19.11 41.94 -99.74
C LYS A 268 -18.84 43.35 -100.28
N ASN A 269 -18.28 44.23 -99.44
CA ASN A 269 -17.88 45.59 -99.83
C ASN A 269 -16.77 45.58 -100.89
N LYS A 270 -15.80 44.67 -100.81
CA LYS A 270 -14.76 44.47 -101.84
C LYS A 270 -15.36 44.06 -103.19
N HIS A 271 -16.33 43.15 -103.21
CA HIS A 271 -17.05 42.79 -104.45
C HIS A 271 -17.87 43.95 -105.02
N ILE A 272 -18.54 44.74 -104.17
CA ILE A 272 -19.25 45.96 -104.60
C ILE A 272 -18.28 46.97 -105.21
N ILE A 273 -17.14 47.24 -104.55
CA ILE A 273 -16.09 48.13 -105.06
C ILE A 273 -15.56 47.62 -106.41
N GLN A 274 -15.31 46.32 -106.56
CA GLN A 274 -14.81 45.75 -107.82
C GLN A 274 -15.85 45.85 -108.94
N SER A 275 -17.12 45.56 -108.67
CA SER A 275 -18.21 45.71 -109.65
C SER A 275 -18.39 47.18 -110.08
N ASN A 276 -18.31 48.12 -109.13
CA ASN A 276 -18.33 49.55 -109.42
C ASN A 276 -17.11 49.99 -110.25
N CYS A 277 -15.91 49.42 -110.01
CA CYS A 277 -14.73 49.68 -110.83
C CYS A 277 -14.92 49.18 -112.27
N GLU A 278 -15.46 47.98 -112.47
CA GLU A 278 -15.79 47.46 -113.81
C GLU A 278 -16.86 48.31 -114.52
N GLU A 279 -17.81 48.89 -113.78
CA GLU A 279 -18.80 49.81 -114.33
C GLU A 279 -18.17 51.17 -114.70
N ILE A 280 -17.29 51.71 -113.86
CA ILE A 280 -16.48 52.90 -114.15
C ILE A 280 -15.58 52.69 -115.38
N GLU A 281 -15.02 51.50 -115.59
CA GLU A 281 -14.28 51.18 -116.81
C GLU A 281 -15.18 51.11 -118.05
N LYS A 282 -16.39 50.55 -117.94
CA LYS A 282 -17.39 50.59 -119.03
C LYS A 282 -17.78 52.04 -119.36
N PHE A 283 -17.95 52.91 -118.35
CA PHE A 283 -18.18 54.34 -118.55
C PHE A 283 -16.99 55.03 -119.24
N LYS A 284 -15.74 54.82 -118.79
CA LYS A 284 -14.54 55.37 -119.44
C LYS A 284 -14.36 54.88 -120.89
N GLN A 285 -14.68 53.63 -121.18
CA GLN A 285 -14.66 53.11 -122.55
C GLN A 285 -15.74 53.77 -123.42
N ASN A 286 -16.91 54.09 -122.85
CA ASN A 286 -17.97 54.78 -123.58
C ASN A 286 -17.70 56.28 -123.74
N GLU A 287 -17.07 56.92 -122.75
CA GLU A 287 -16.52 58.28 -122.82
C GLU A 287 -15.46 58.37 -123.92
N SER A 288 -14.50 57.45 -123.97
CA SER A 288 -13.48 57.38 -125.04
C SER A 288 -14.09 57.16 -126.44
N LYS A 289 -15.14 56.33 -126.56
CA LYS A 289 -15.89 56.19 -127.82
C LYS A 289 -16.59 57.50 -128.22
N LEU A 290 -17.22 58.20 -127.26
CA LEU A 290 -17.83 59.51 -127.48
C LEU A 290 -16.78 60.56 -127.90
N GLN A 291 -15.64 60.59 -127.24
CA GLN A 291 -14.52 61.46 -127.56
C GLN A 291 -14.09 61.26 -129.03
N SER A 292 -13.92 60.00 -129.45
CA SER A 292 -13.55 59.67 -130.83
C SER A 292 -14.65 60.02 -131.85
N THR A 293 -15.93 59.88 -131.51
CA THR A 293 -17.01 60.33 -132.42
C THR A 293 -17.11 61.86 -132.48
N ILE A 294 -16.82 62.57 -131.39
CA ILE A 294 -16.72 64.04 -131.39
C ILE A 294 -15.55 64.48 -132.28
N GLU A 295 -14.35 63.92 -132.11
CA GLU A 295 -13.18 64.22 -132.96
C GLU A 295 -13.47 63.96 -134.46
N MET A 296 -14.17 62.88 -134.80
CA MET A 296 -14.59 62.60 -136.18
C MET A 296 -15.61 63.63 -136.71
N LEU A 297 -16.56 64.06 -135.88
CA LEU A 297 -17.57 65.07 -136.25
C LEU A 297 -16.97 66.48 -136.36
N GLU A 298 -16.04 66.84 -135.46
CA GLU A 298 -15.29 68.10 -135.51
C GLU A 298 -14.39 68.16 -136.75
N LYS A 299 -13.68 67.05 -137.05
CA LYS A 299 -12.91 66.93 -138.29
C LYS A 299 -13.80 67.06 -139.52
N SER A 300 -14.92 66.35 -139.57
CA SER A 300 -15.87 66.43 -140.68
C SER A 300 -16.45 67.86 -140.83
N MET A 301 -16.82 68.53 -139.74
CA MET A 301 -17.22 69.94 -139.76
C MET A 301 -16.10 70.84 -140.28
N ASN A 302 -14.84 70.60 -139.89
CA ASN A 302 -13.73 71.39 -140.37
C ASN A 302 -13.46 71.18 -141.86
N ASP A 303 -13.52 69.94 -142.34
CA ASP A 303 -13.42 69.59 -143.76
C ASP A 303 -14.55 70.27 -144.57
N PHE A 304 -15.79 70.25 -144.06
CA PHE A 304 -16.90 71.02 -144.65
C PHE A 304 -16.67 72.54 -144.61
N ARG A 305 -16.11 73.10 -143.53
CA ARG A 305 -15.79 74.54 -143.45
C ARG A 305 -14.71 74.94 -144.45
N VAL A 306 -13.66 74.13 -144.64
CA VAL A 306 -12.65 74.35 -145.68
C VAL A 306 -13.30 74.34 -147.06
N LEU A 307 -14.05 73.28 -147.39
CA LEU A 307 -14.71 73.13 -148.70
C LEU A 307 -15.74 74.24 -148.98
N HIS A 308 -16.47 74.70 -147.96
CA HIS A 308 -17.32 75.89 -148.07
C HIS A 308 -16.53 77.19 -148.26
N THR A 309 -15.36 77.33 -147.63
CA THR A 309 -14.50 78.52 -147.78
C THR A 309 -13.86 78.57 -149.16
N GLU A 310 -13.37 77.43 -149.68
CA GLU A 310 -12.90 77.28 -151.05
C GLU A 310 -14.01 77.59 -152.07
N LYS A 311 -15.24 77.12 -151.81
CA LYS A 311 -16.39 77.39 -152.68
C LYS A 311 -16.84 78.86 -152.62
N ILE A 312 -16.71 79.53 -151.48
CA ILE A 312 -16.92 80.98 -151.37
C ILE A 312 -15.85 81.72 -152.18
N ALA A 313 -14.56 81.40 -152.00
CA ALA A 313 -13.48 82.03 -152.77
C ALA A 313 -13.62 81.82 -154.29
N ALA A 314 -14.08 80.64 -154.73
CA ALA A 314 -14.40 80.38 -156.13
C ALA A 314 -15.57 81.24 -156.64
N LEU A 315 -16.64 81.39 -155.85
CA LEU A 315 -17.79 82.24 -156.18
C LEU A 315 -17.46 83.74 -156.11
N GLU A 316 -16.52 84.17 -155.27
CA GLU A 316 -16.00 85.53 -155.22
C GLU A 316 -15.14 85.86 -156.45
N LEU A 317 -14.30 84.92 -156.87
CA LEU A 317 -13.53 85.03 -158.12
C LEU A 317 -14.46 85.04 -159.35
N GLU A 318 -15.47 84.16 -159.37
CA GLU A 318 -16.50 84.15 -160.42
C GLU A 318 -17.32 85.45 -160.42
N ASN A 319 -17.66 86.02 -159.26
CA ASN A 319 -18.31 87.33 -159.16
C ASN A 319 -17.41 88.46 -159.67
N TYR A 320 -16.11 88.44 -159.38
CA TYR A 320 -15.16 89.43 -159.91
C TYR A 320 -15.12 89.38 -161.44
N ASP A 321 -15.03 88.17 -162.00
CA ASP A 321 -14.97 87.95 -163.44
C ASP A 321 -16.30 88.27 -164.15
N LEU A 322 -17.44 87.93 -163.52
CA LEU A 322 -18.78 88.32 -163.96
C LEU A 322 -18.99 89.84 -163.87
N LYS A 323 -18.44 90.53 -162.87
CA LYS A 323 -18.53 91.98 -162.72
C LYS A 323 -17.76 92.73 -163.81
N ASN A 324 -16.57 92.23 -164.18
CA ASN A 324 -15.81 92.75 -165.32
C ASN A 324 -16.57 92.52 -166.65
N LYS A 325 -17.17 91.33 -166.82
CA LYS A 325 -18.01 91.01 -168.00
C LYS A 325 -19.30 91.84 -168.03
N LEU A 326 -19.91 92.11 -166.88
CA LEU A 326 -21.09 92.97 -166.75
C LEU A 326 -20.77 94.41 -167.15
N GLN A 327 -19.66 94.98 -166.65
CA GLN A 327 -19.25 96.35 -167.00
C GLN A 327 -18.97 96.52 -168.51
N PHE A 328 -18.43 95.49 -169.17
CA PHE A 328 -18.27 95.45 -170.63
C PHE A 328 -19.64 95.30 -171.34
N SER A 329 -20.51 94.46 -170.79
CA SER A 329 -21.86 94.21 -171.31
C SER A 329 -22.80 95.41 -171.18
N GLU A 330 -22.70 96.24 -170.14
CA GLU A 330 -23.51 97.44 -169.97
C GLU A 330 -23.24 98.50 -171.07
N THR A 331 -22.01 98.58 -171.57
CA THR A 331 -21.68 99.42 -172.74
C THR A 331 -22.34 98.92 -174.04
N ASP A 332 -22.35 97.61 -174.29
CA ASP A 332 -22.97 97.03 -175.50
C ASP A 332 -24.50 96.91 -175.41
N LEU A 333 -25.05 96.67 -174.22
CA LEU A 333 -26.49 96.60 -173.99
C LEU A 333 -27.17 97.96 -174.16
N ARG A 334 -26.44 99.08 -173.99
CA ARG A 334 -26.97 100.42 -174.30
C ARG A 334 -27.29 100.60 -175.79
N ASN A 335 -26.59 99.90 -176.69
CA ASN A 335 -26.85 99.92 -178.14
C ASN A 335 -27.82 98.82 -178.61
N ASN A 336 -27.95 97.71 -177.87
CA ASN A 336 -28.78 96.56 -178.28
C ASN A 336 -30.20 96.56 -177.67
N ARG A 337 -30.50 97.45 -176.71
CA ARG A 337 -31.82 97.54 -176.06
C ARG A 337 -32.97 97.98 -176.99
N GLU A 338 -32.68 98.45 -178.21
CA GLU A 338 -33.68 98.82 -179.22
C GLU A 338 -34.18 97.64 -180.08
N LYS A 339 -33.60 96.43 -179.97
CA LYS A 339 -33.74 95.39 -181.01
C LYS A 339 -34.21 94.01 -180.57
N PHE A 340 -34.52 93.77 -179.30
CA PHE A 340 -34.95 92.43 -178.83
C PHE A 340 -36.05 92.45 -177.76
N ASP A 341 -37.10 93.25 -177.99
CA ASP A 341 -38.44 93.02 -177.42
C ASP A 341 -39.17 91.83 -178.12
N GLU A 342 -38.59 91.28 -179.19
CA GLU A 342 -38.97 90.00 -179.78
C GLU A 342 -38.28 88.81 -179.06
N TYR A 343 -38.81 87.59 -179.22
CA TYR A 343 -38.17 86.34 -178.77
C TYR A 343 -37.72 86.29 -177.29
N LYS A 344 -38.60 86.24 -176.29
CA LYS A 344 -39.77 85.34 -176.12
C LYS A 344 -39.45 83.85 -176.40
N SER A 345 -39.71 82.98 -175.40
CA SER A 345 -39.99 81.52 -175.48
C SER A 345 -38.92 80.51 -174.99
N LYS A 346 -39.36 79.59 -174.09
CA LYS A 346 -38.81 78.27 -173.64
C LYS A 346 -37.79 78.20 -172.46
N VAL A 347 -37.69 77.15 -171.60
CA VAL A 347 -38.66 76.30 -170.82
C VAL A 347 -38.00 75.14 -169.98
N ALA A 348 -38.27 75.08 -168.64
CA ALA A 348 -38.49 73.92 -167.70
C ALA A 348 -37.45 72.79 -167.30
N ILE A 349 -37.93 71.86 -166.41
CA ILE A 349 -37.44 70.55 -165.82
C ILE A 349 -36.43 70.66 -164.58
N THR A 350 -36.15 69.75 -163.59
CA THR A 350 -36.19 68.24 -163.35
C THR A 350 -36.43 67.81 -161.83
N LEU A 351 -35.93 66.64 -161.33
CA LEU A 351 -36.18 65.92 -160.01
C LEU A 351 -34.89 65.16 -159.49
N LYS A 352 -34.74 64.22 -158.50
CA LYS A 352 -35.52 63.26 -157.61
C LYS A 352 -34.60 62.73 -156.42
N GLU A 353 -35.00 62.44 -155.16
CA GLU A 353 -35.53 61.18 -154.47
C GLU A 353 -34.53 60.04 -154.00
N ASN A 354 -34.76 59.34 -152.83
CA ASN A 354 -34.30 57.98 -152.31
C ASN A 354 -33.25 57.89 -151.13
N LYS A 355 -33.06 56.84 -150.26
CA LYS A 355 -33.87 55.73 -149.58
C LYS A 355 -33.06 54.80 -148.55
N MET A 356 -33.73 54.15 -147.55
CA MET A 356 -33.59 52.75 -146.97
C MET A 356 -32.73 52.25 -145.74
N ASN A 357 -33.32 51.24 -145.01
CA ASN A 357 -32.81 50.03 -144.27
C ASN A 357 -31.97 50.05 -142.94
N HIS A 358 -31.73 48.94 -142.18
CA HIS A 358 -32.57 47.83 -141.57
C HIS A 358 -31.74 46.78 -140.73
N GLY A 359 -32.29 46.08 -139.68
CA GLY A 359 -31.81 44.73 -139.20
C GLY A 359 -31.89 44.34 -137.68
N ASP A 360 -32.36 43.13 -137.33
CA ASP A 360 -32.36 42.56 -135.94
C ASP A 360 -32.57 41.01 -135.92
N TYR A 361 -31.74 40.22 -135.21
CA TYR A 361 -31.93 38.75 -134.98
C TYR A 361 -31.01 38.13 -133.88
N SER A 362 -29.85 38.72 -133.58
CA SER A 362 -28.78 38.05 -132.80
C SER A 362 -29.05 37.86 -131.29
N ARG A 363 -29.99 38.62 -130.71
CA ARG A 363 -30.14 38.76 -129.24
C ARG A 363 -30.78 37.57 -128.53
N GLN A 364 -31.43 36.66 -129.25
CA GLN A 364 -32.33 35.68 -128.63
C GLN A 364 -31.59 34.43 -128.09
N ILE A 365 -30.52 34.00 -128.76
CA ILE A 365 -29.74 32.81 -128.38
C ILE A 365 -29.00 33.00 -127.05
N GLU A 366 -28.45 34.20 -126.83
CA GLU A 366 -27.63 34.55 -125.67
C GLU A 366 -28.43 34.49 -124.35
N SER A 367 -29.74 34.76 -124.41
CA SER A 367 -30.65 34.74 -123.25
C SER A 367 -30.91 33.35 -122.65
N LEU A 368 -30.74 32.28 -123.42
CA LEU A 368 -31.06 30.91 -122.98
C LEU A 368 -29.89 30.23 -122.25
N ASN A 369 -28.66 30.44 -122.71
CA ASN A 369 -27.46 29.87 -122.09
C ASN A 369 -27.30 30.38 -120.65
N LEU A 370 -27.48 31.69 -120.44
CA LEU A 370 -27.40 32.34 -119.13
C LEU A 370 -28.40 31.76 -118.11
N ARG A 371 -29.49 31.13 -118.56
CA ARG A 371 -30.50 30.53 -117.67
C ARG A 371 -30.23 29.07 -117.31
N LEU A 372 -29.40 28.36 -118.08
CA LEU A 372 -28.94 27.02 -117.74
C LEU A 372 -27.87 27.07 -116.63
N GLU A 373 -26.90 27.97 -116.77
CA GLU A 373 -25.77 28.14 -115.85
C GLU A 373 -26.22 28.46 -114.41
N ASN A 374 -27.14 29.43 -114.26
CA ASN A 374 -27.74 29.78 -112.97
C ASN A 374 -28.42 28.60 -112.25
N LEU A 375 -29.07 27.69 -112.99
CA LEU A 375 -29.74 26.51 -112.42
C LEU A 375 -28.76 25.40 -112.01
N GLN A 376 -27.54 25.40 -112.55
CA GLN A 376 -26.50 24.45 -112.13
C GLN A 376 -25.88 24.89 -110.79
N GLU A 377 -25.57 26.18 -110.62
CA GLU A 377 -25.08 26.71 -109.34
C GLU A 377 -26.05 26.48 -108.17
N GLU A 378 -27.36 26.65 -108.41
CA GLU A 378 -28.39 26.47 -107.38
C GLU A 378 -28.45 25.02 -106.87
N ASN A 379 -28.31 24.04 -107.77
CA ASN A 379 -28.26 22.62 -107.41
C ASN A 379 -26.97 22.25 -106.63
N GLU A 380 -25.84 22.88 -106.95
CA GLU A 380 -24.58 22.66 -106.24
C GLU A 380 -24.61 23.25 -104.82
N LYS A 381 -25.21 24.44 -104.64
CA LYS A 381 -25.44 25.06 -103.33
C LYS A 381 -26.32 24.16 -102.44
N LEU A 382 -27.44 23.63 -102.97
CA LEU A 382 -28.33 22.72 -102.25
C LEU A 382 -27.67 21.37 -101.87
N ARG A 383 -26.77 20.83 -102.72
CA ARG A 383 -25.96 19.67 -102.36
C ARG A 383 -25.06 19.94 -101.16
N ASN A 384 -24.37 21.07 -101.17
CA ASN A 384 -23.43 21.46 -100.12
C ASN A 384 -24.13 21.73 -98.77
N GLU A 385 -25.39 22.16 -98.76
CA GLU A 385 -26.20 22.21 -97.53
C GLU A 385 -26.64 20.82 -97.05
N SER A 386 -27.07 19.94 -97.96
CA SER A 386 -27.45 18.56 -97.63
C SER A 386 -26.31 17.77 -96.98
N GLU A 387 -25.08 17.95 -97.45
CA GLU A 387 -23.89 17.30 -96.88
C GLU A 387 -23.55 17.86 -95.48
N LYS A 388 -23.60 19.17 -95.28
CA LYS A 388 -23.43 19.80 -93.94
C LYS A 388 -24.47 19.30 -92.94
N LEU A 389 -25.73 19.19 -93.36
CA LEU A 389 -26.81 18.65 -92.54
C LEU A 389 -26.58 17.17 -92.19
N SER A 390 -26.04 16.36 -93.11
CA SER A 390 -25.68 14.97 -92.83
C SER A 390 -24.60 14.85 -91.75
N VAL A 391 -23.55 15.66 -91.82
CA VAL A 391 -22.47 15.68 -90.82
C VAL A 391 -23.01 16.06 -89.44
N LEU A 392 -23.85 17.10 -89.36
CA LEU A 392 -24.49 17.51 -88.10
C LEU A 392 -25.38 16.41 -87.51
N VAL A 393 -26.14 15.71 -88.36
CA VAL A 393 -27.00 14.58 -87.96
C VAL A 393 -26.18 13.40 -87.42
N ASP A 394 -25.01 13.09 -87.98
CA ASP A 394 -24.13 12.04 -87.45
C ASP A 394 -23.41 12.47 -86.17
N GLN A 395 -23.04 13.74 -86.02
CA GLN A 395 -22.48 14.29 -84.79
C GLN A 395 -23.49 14.21 -83.62
N LEU A 396 -24.76 14.56 -83.87
CA LEU A 396 -25.86 14.40 -82.90
C LEU A 396 -26.15 12.92 -82.57
N LYS A 397 -25.95 11.97 -83.51
CA LYS A 397 -26.03 10.53 -83.20
C LYS A 397 -24.89 10.07 -82.28
N ILE A 398 -23.69 10.65 -82.39
CA ILE A 398 -22.57 10.34 -81.49
C ILE A 398 -22.85 10.90 -80.09
N GLU A 399 -23.27 12.16 -79.98
CA GLU A 399 -23.65 12.78 -78.71
C GLU A 399 -24.81 12.04 -78.02
N LYS A 400 -25.84 11.63 -78.77
CA LYS A 400 -26.92 10.80 -78.22
C LYS A 400 -26.40 9.48 -77.64
N ARG A 401 -25.39 8.84 -78.27
CA ARG A 401 -24.79 7.60 -77.76
C ARG A 401 -23.99 7.85 -76.48
N THR A 402 -23.20 8.92 -76.40
CA THR A 402 -22.43 9.24 -75.17
C THR A 402 -23.34 9.61 -74.01
N MET A 403 -24.42 10.37 -74.25
CA MET A 403 -25.45 10.63 -73.25
C MET A 403 -26.16 9.34 -72.80
N GLN A 404 -26.44 8.40 -73.70
CA GLN A 404 -27.00 7.09 -73.33
C GLN A 404 -26.03 6.25 -72.49
N THR A 405 -24.72 6.24 -72.79
CA THR A 405 -23.74 5.50 -71.97
C THR A 405 -23.54 6.13 -70.59
N GLN A 406 -23.59 7.46 -70.49
CA GLN A 406 -23.60 8.18 -69.21
C GLN A 406 -24.85 7.87 -68.37
N LEU A 407 -26.03 7.80 -68.99
CA LEU A 407 -27.27 7.41 -68.29
C LEU A 407 -27.21 5.97 -67.77
N THR A 408 -26.58 5.03 -68.49
CA THR A 408 -26.38 3.66 -67.97
C THR A 408 -25.43 3.63 -66.78
N THR A 409 -24.26 4.27 -66.85
CA THR A 409 -23.30 4.25 -65.72
C THR A 409 -23.85 4.95 -64.48
N LEU A 410 -24.59 6.05 -64.63
CA LEU A 410 -25.24 6.74 -63.52
C LEU A 410 -26.36 5.90 -62.88
N ASN A 411 -27.09 5.12 -63.69
CA ASN A 411 -28.09 4.17 -63.19
C ASN A 411 -27.45 2.99 -62.43
N ASP A 412 -26.29 2.51 -62.88
CA ASP A 412 -25.58 1.42 -62.22
C ASP A 412 -24.98 1.89 -60.89
N GLN A 413 -24.36 3.07 -60.85
CA GLN A 413 -23.96 3.76 -59.61
C GLN A 413 -25.14 3.96 -58.65
N LEU A 414 -26.32 4.31 -59.16
CA LEU A 414 -27.54 4.44 -58.37
C LEU A 414 -28.04 3.08 -57.82
N ASN A 415 -27.68 1.95 -58.45
CA ASN A 415 -27.98 0.62 -57.93
C ASN A 415 -26.96 0.17 -56.88
N ASP A 416 -25.68 0.51 -57.04
CA ASP A 416 -24.65 0.29 -56.01
C ASP A 416 -24.93 1.12 -54.74
N LEU A 417 -25.41 2.35 -54.87
CA LEU A 417 -25.88 3.14 -53.72
C LEU A 417 -27.11 2.51 -53.04
N LYS A 418 -27.98 1.78 -53.77
CA LYS A 418 -29.11 1.04 -53.17
C LYS A 418 -28.64 -0.23 -52.45
N THR A 419 -27.63 -0.94 -52.93
CA THR A 419 -27.08 -2.12 -52.24
C THR A 419 -26.29 -1.70 -51.00
N LEU A 420 -25.45 -0.65 -51.11
CA LEU A 420 -24.73 -0.07 -49.97
C LEU A 420 -25.69 0.42 -48.89
N ARG A 421 -26.79 1.10 -49.27
CA ARG A 421 -27.83 1.51 -48.32
C ARG A 421 -28.49 0.31 -47.61
N LYS A 422 -28.84 -0.76 -48.33
CA LYS A 422 -29.37 -1.99 -47.69
C LYS A 422 -28.39 -2.59 -46.69
N ASN A 423 -27.09 -2.56 -46.99
CA ASN A 423 -26.06 -3.05 -46.07
C ASN A 423 -25.96 -2.16 -44.83
N PHE A 424 -26.07 -0.83 -44.97
CA PHE A 424 -26.12 0.11 -43.86
C PHE A 424 -27.39 -0.07 -43.00
N ASP A 425 -28.56 -0.24 -43.63
CA ASP A 425 -29.83 -0.54 -42.94
C ASP A 425 -29.71 -1.86 -42.14
N LEU A 426 -29.10 -2.91 -42.72
CA LEU A 426 -28.83 -4.17 -42.01
C LEU A 426 -27.89 -3.96 -40.81
N LEU A 427 -26.76 -3.25 -41.00
CA LEU A 427 -25.77 -2.98 -39.96
C LEU A 427 -26.39 -2.20 -38.77
N ASN A 428 -27.30 -1.26 -39.05
CA ASN A 428 -28.08 -0.58 -38.01
C ASN A 428 -28.97 -1.55 -37.24
N THR A 429 -29.69 -2.47 -37.91
CA THR A 429 -30.48 -3.48 -37.19
C THR A 429 -29.65 -4.50 -36.40
N GLU A 430 -28.36 -4.64 -36.68
CA GLU A 430 -27.42 -5.44 -35.89
C GLU A 430 -26.90 -4.64 -34.68
N ASN A 431 -26.55 -3.37 -34.88
CA ASN A 431 -26.19 -2.44 -33.82
C ASN A 431 -27.35 -2.27 -32.81
N ASP A 432 -28.61 -2.15 -33.27
CA ASP A 432 -29.80 -2.11 -32.41
C ASP A 432 -29.93 -3.37 -31.54
N LYS A 433 -29.66 -4.56 -32.09
CA LYS A 433 -29.67 -5.82 -31.32
C LYS A 433 -28.53 -5.85 -30.29
N LEU A 434 -27.34 -5.37 -30.66
CA LEU A 434 -26.18 -5.30 -29.77
C LEU A 434 -26.41 -4.31 -28.62
N ASN A 435 -27.06 -3.17 -28.88
CA ASN A 435 -27.50 -2.24 -27.84
C ASN A 435 -28.60 -2.85 -26.94
N GLN A 436 -29.49 -3.68 -27.49
CA GLN A 436 -30.48 -4.41 -26.68
C GLN A 436 -29.81 -5.47 -25.77
N THR A 437 -28.83 -6.25 -26.26
CA THR A 437 -28.12 -7.23 -25.41
C THR A 437 -27.23 -6.55 -24.37
N LEU A 438 -26.55 -5.46 -24.72
CA LEU A 438 -25.79 -4.63 -23.77
C LEU A 438 -26.70 -4.08 -22.67
N LYS A 439 -27.90 -3.60 -23.01
CA LYS A 439 -28.89 -3.12 -22.04
C LYS A 439 -29.43 -4.25 -21.14
N GLN A 440 -29.58 -5.48 -21.66
CA GLN A 440 -29.93 -6.65 -20.86
C GLN A 440 -28.81 -7.02 -19.87
N LEU A 441 -27.55 -7.03 -20.33
CA LEU A 441 -26.35 -7.26 -19.50
C LEU A 441 -26.22 -6.21 -18.39
N GLN A 442 -26.47 -4.93 -18.71
CA GLN A 442 -26.46 -3.84 -17.73
C GLN A 442 -27.55 -4.04 -16.65
N ILE A 443 -28.71 -4.58 -17.02
CA ILE A 443 -29.78 -4.94 -16.08
C ILE A 443 -29.41 -6.17 -15.23
N SER A 444 -28.73 -7.19 -15.78
CA SER A 444 -28.27 -8.34 -14.97
C SER A 444 -27.19 -7.93 -13.98
N PHE A 445 -26.18 -7.15 -14.38
CA PHE A 445 -25.16 -6.64 -13.47
C PHE A 445 -25.75 -5.71 -12.39
N ALA A 446 -26.79 -4.93 -12.70
CA ALA A 446 -27.49 -4.14 -11.68
C ALA A 446 -28.20 -5.02 -10.63
N ARG A 447 -28.83 -6.12 -11.06
CA ARG A 447 -29.44 -7.11 -10.15
C ARG A 447 -28.40 -7.84 -9.31
N GLU A 448 -27.32 -8.31 -9.92
CA GLU A 448 -26.22 -9.01 -9.24
C GLU A 448 -25.55 -8.12 -8.20
N ARG A 449 -25.26 -6.85 -8.52
CA ARG A 449 -24.79 -5.86 -7.53
C ARG A 449 -25.78 -5.64 -6.40
N SER A 450 -27.09 -5.60 -6.67
CA SER A 450 -28.11 -5.49 -5.64
C SER A 450 -28.13 -6.72 -4.73
N GLN A 451 -28.02 -7.92 -5.30
CA GLN A 451 -27.99 -9.18 -4.56
C GLN A 451 -26.73 -9.30 -3.68
N ILE A 452 -25.56 -8.94 -4.19
CA ILE A 452 -24.31 -8.89 -3.40
C ILE A 452 -24.42 -7.86 -2.27
N SER A 453 -25.03 -6.70 -2.53
CA SER A 453 -25.27 -5.68 -1.49
C SER A 453 -26.26 -6.17 -0.42
N GLU A 454 -27.24 -6.98 -0.79
CA GLU A 454 -28.21 -7.58 0.13
C GLU A 454 -27.55 -8.67 1.00
N THR A 455 -26.80 -9.61 0.41
CA THR A 455 -26.08 -10.64 1.17
C THR A 455 -25.03 -10.04 2.12
N ASN A 456 -24.36 -8.98 1.70
CA ASN A 456 -23.40 -8.27 2.56
C ASN A 456 -24.12 -7.54 3.71
N ARG A 457 -25.31 -6.98 3.47
CA ARG A 457 -26.16 -6.40 4.51
C ARG A 457 -26.59 -7.48 5.52
N GLU A 458 -27.07 -8.63 5.06
CA GLU A 458 -27.49 -9.74 5.92
C GLU A 458 -26.33 -10.30 6.76
N GLN A 459 -25.13 -10.45 6.20
CA GLN A 459 -23.94 -10.86 6.96
C GLN A 459 -23.55 -9.84 8.04
N LEU A 460 -23.63 -8.54 7.74
CA LEU A 460 -23.40 -7.49 8.74
C LEU A 460 -24.49 -7.44 9.81
N GLU A 461 -25.75 -7.74 9.47
CA GLU A 461 -26.89 -7.86 10.40
C GLU A 461 -26.69 -9.05 11.36
N GLN A 462 -26.27 -10.21 10.83
CA GLN A 462 -25.94 -11.41 11.61
C GLN A 462 -24.79 -11.13 12.57
N LEU A 463 -23.67 -10.57 12.07
CA LEU A 463 -22.50 -10.26 12.89
C LEU A 463 -22.81 -9.21 13.97
N ARG A 464 -23.66 -8.21 13.68
CA ARG A 464 -24.19 -7.27 14.69
C ARG A 464 -24.99 -7.99 15.77
N SER A 465 -25.88 -8.91 15.39
CA SER A 465 -26.66 -9.71 16.34
C SER A 465 -25.77 -10.61 17.21
N GLU A 466 -24.74 -11.24 16.64
CA GLU A 466 -23.75 -12.02 17.40
C GLU A 466 -23.00 -11.15 18.42
N TYR A 467 -22.53 -9.96 18.04
CA TYR A 467 -21.90 -9.02 18.96
C TYR A 467 -22.88 -8.50 20.02
N GLU A 468 -24.12 -8.16 19.68
CA GLU A 468 -25.13 -7.70 20.64
C GLU A 468 -25.47 -8.79 21.67
N ASN A 469 -25.62 -10.05 21.22
CA ASN A 469 -25.82 -11.19 22.12
C ASN A 469 -24.56 -11.48 22.97
N ARG A 470 -23.35 -11.33 22.42
CA ARG A 470 -22.11 -11.47 23.20
C ARG A 470 -21.97 -10.36 24.25
N ILE A 471 -22.38 -9.13 23.95
CA ILE A 471 -22.43 -8.02 24.91
C ILE A 471 -23.42 -8.35 26.03
N LYS A 472 -24.66 -8.73 25.72
CA LYS A 472 -25.67 -9.12 26.73
C LYS A 472 -25.18 -10.26 27.64
N ASN A 473 -24.55 -11.28 27.07
CA ASN A 473 -23.96 -12.38 27.85
C ASN A 473 -22.86 -11.88 28.80
N LEU A 474 -22.03 -10.93 28.38
CA LEU A 474 -20.99 -10.31 29.23
C LEU A 474 -21.58 -9.37 30.28
N GLU A 475 -22.66 -8.65 29.97
CA GLU A 475 -23.41 -7.83 30.93
C GLU A 475 -24.08 -8.69 32.01
N GLU A 476 -24.65 -9.84 31.64
CA GLU A 476 -25.20 -10.83 32.57
C GLU A 476 -24.10 -11.51 33.40
N GLU A 477 -22.94 -11.84 32.79
CA GLU A 477 -21.77 -12.35 33.52
C GLU A 477 -21.25 -11.33 34.55
N LEU A 478 -21.15 -10.04 34.18
CA LEU A 478 -20.78 -8.95 35.08
C LEU A 478 -21.84 -8.69 36.17
N ALA A 479 -23.13 -8.84 35.86
CA ALA A 479 -24.20 -8.75 36.85
C ALA A 479 -24.12 -9.89 37.88
N ASN A 480 -23.84 -11.12 37.42
CA ASN A 480 -23.63 -12.27 38.29
C ASN A 480 -22.36 -12.12 39.15
N GLN A 481 -21.26 -11.62 38.59
CA GLN A 481 -20.06 -11.28 39.38
C GLN A 481 -20.35 -10.18 40.42
N ARG A 482 -21.12 -9.14 40.08
CA ARG A 482 -21.57 -8.12 41.04
C ARG A 482 -22.42 -8.71 42.17
N ASN A 483 -23.31 -9.66 41.89
CA ASN A 483 -24.11 -10.35 42.90
C ASN A 483 -23.24 -11.22 43.85
N ILE A 484 -22.18 -11.86 43.32
CA ILE A 484 -21.21 -12.61 44.13
C ILE A 484 -20.43 -11.66 45.06
N VAL A 485 -19.96 -10.52 44.55
CA VAL A 485 -19.25 -9.49 45.34
C VAL A 485 -20.17 -8.86 46.41
N ALA A 486 -21.44 -8.57 46.08
CA ALA A 486 -22.41 -8.02 47.03
C ALA A 486 -22.65 -8.95 48.23
N ASN A 487 -22.75 -10.27 47.99
CA ASN A 487 -22.85 -11.26 49.06
C ASN A 487 -21.57 -11.39 49.92
N HIS A 488 -20.42 -10.90 49.44
CA HIS A 488 -19.14 -10.93 50.16
C HIS A 488 -18.80 -9.65 50.93
N HIS A 489 -19.73 -8.69 51.07
CA HIS A 489 -19.46 -7.40 51.73
C HIS A 489 -20.41 -7.02 52.89
N HIS A 490 -21.24 -7.95 53.39
CA HIS A 490 -22.16 -7.68 54.49
C HIS A 490 -21.52 -7.63 55.90
N HIS A 491 -20.22 -7.33 56.03
CA HIS A 491 -19.49 -7.42 57.32
C HIS A 491 -18.42 -6.34 57.58
N GLN A 492 -18.63 -5.09 57.16
CA GLN A 492 -18.15 -3.92 57.93
C GLN A 492 -18.99 -2.65 57.69
N ARG A 493 -18.69 -1.55 58.41
CA ARG A 493 -19.66 -0.53 58.85
C ARG A 493 -19.28 0.93 58.52
N GLN A 494 -20.33 1.71 58.21
CA GLN A 494 -20.55 3.14 58.53
C GLN A 494 -19.77 4.26 57.79
N SER A 495 -20.51 5.35 57.50
CA SER A 495 -20.11 6.74 57.19
C SER A 495 -19.30 6.99 55.89
N SER A 496 -19.37 8.16 55.24
CA SER A 496 -20.03 9.44 55.60
C SER A 496 -20.77 10.09 54.40
N ASP A 497 -21.37 11.26 54.63
CA ASP A 497 -22.24 12.03 53.72
C ASP A 497 -21.58 12.70 52.49
N ASP A 498 -22.45 13.21 51.61
CA ASP A 498 -22.31 14.35 50.68
C ASP A 498 -21.16 14.43 49.65
N SER A 499 -21.55 14.39 48.36
CA SER A 499 -21.42 15.55 47.46
C SER A 499 -22.16 15.39 46.12
N ASN A 500 -22.68 16.50 45.58
CA ASN A 500 -23.39 16.54 44.28
C ASN A 500 -22.47 16.93 43.11
N SER A 501 -22.55 16.19 42.00
CA SER A 501 -22.61 16.71 40.61
C SER A 501 -23.03 15.54 39.69
N VAL A 502 -23.90 15.66 38.68
CA VAL A 502 -24.31 16.78 37.83
C VAL A 502 -23.18 17.30 36.93
N ILE A 503 -22.77 16.47 35.97
CA ILE A 503 -22.27 16.93 34.68
C ILE A 503 -23.10 16.26 33.58
N ASN A 504 -23.85 17.09 32.85
CA ASN A 504 -24.58 16.75 31.63
C ASN A 504 -23.74 17.23 30.44
N SER A 505 -23.48 16.35 29.47
CA SER A 505 -22.80 16.70 28.21
C SER A 505 -23.36 15.92 27.01
N ASN A 506 -24.53 16.33 26.53
CA ASN A 506 -24.97 16.02 25.16
C ASN A 506 -24.27 16.95 24.15
N THR A 507 -23.34 16.41 23.36
CA THR A 507 -22.80 16.98 22.10
C THR A 507 -22.33 15.79 21.27
N SER A 508 -22.84 15.43 20.07
CA SER A 508 -23.46 16.24 19.01
C SER A 508 -22.56 17.41 18.59
N PHE A 509 -21.79 17.20 17.52
CA PHE A 509 -20.97 18.22 16.88
C PHE A 509 -20.93 17.98 15.36
N GLU A 510 -22.07 18.27 14.73
CA GLU A 510 -22.11 18.59 13.30
C GLU A 510 -21.60 20.04 13.10
N GLU A 511 -21.24 20.40 11.88
CA GLU A 511 -21.29 21.78 11.35
C GLU A 511 -20.40 22.88 11.99
N ILE A 512 -19.09 22.85 11.69
CA ILE A 512 -18.30 24.05 11.35
C ILE A 512 -17.47 23.71 10.09
N LYS A 513 -17.96 24.01 8.88
CA LYS A 513 -17.67 25.23 8.08
C LYS A 513 -16.17 25.57 8.01
N GLU A 514 -15.50 25.41 6.87
CA GLU A 514 -15.57 26.34 5.73
C GLU A 514 -15.49 27.83 6.13
N GLU A 515 -14.32 28.45 5.98
CA GLU A 515 -14.17 29.65 5.14
C GLU A 515 -12.71 30.12 4.99
N ASN A 516 -12.29 30.38 3.74
CA ASN A 516 -11.16 31.23 3.31
C ASN A 516 -9.71 30.85 3.72
N CYS A 517 -8.66 31.11 2.94
CA CYS A 517 -8.55 31.77 1.62
C CYS A 517 -8.04 30.76 0.55
N SER A 518 -8.39 30.79 -0.74
CA SER A 518 -8.79 31.87 -1.66
C SER A 518 -7.66 32.81 -2.12
N ILE A 519 -6.91 32.38 -3.14
CA ILE A 519 -6.35 33.29 -4.16
C ILE A 519 -6.80 32.79 -5.54
N ARG A 520 -7.35 33.69 -6.36
CA ARG A 520 -7.88 33.45 -7.71
C ARG A 520 -6.93 33.98 -8.80
N SER A 521 -6.50 33.12 -9.71
CA SER A 521 -6.09 33.43 -11.10
C SER A 521 -5.86 32.08 -11.80
N ASN A 522 -6.67 31.59 -12.76
CA ASN A 522 -7.53 32.22 -13.76
C ASN A 522 -6.80 32.88 -14.95
N VAL A 523 -5.59 32.38 -15.24
CA VAL A 523 -4.86 32.39 -16.53
C VAL A 523 -3.87 31.21 -16.49
N SER A 524 -3.61 30.41 -17.54
CA SER A 524 -4.11 30.43 -18.91
C SER A 524 -4.33 29.01 -19.46
N SER A 525 -5.57 28.61 -19.72
CA SER A 525 -5.89 27.36 -20.44
C SER A 525 -5.92 27.60 -21.96
N SER A 526 -4.85 28.16 -22.53
CA SER A 526 -4.74 28.51 -23.96
C SER A 526 -3.31 28.92 -24.34
N LEU A 527 -2.36 27.98 -24.45
CA LEU A 527 -1.10 28.23 -25.19
C LEU A 527 -0.38 27.00 -25.76
N GLU A 528 -1.06 25.86 -25.92
CA GLU A 528 -0.52 24.72 -26.70
C GLU A 528 -0.80 24.91 -28.21
N ARG A 529 -0.28 26.02 -28.76
CA ARG A 529 -0.21 26.27 -30.22
C ARG A 529 1.18 26.76 -30.59
N ASN A 530 1.91 25.91 -31.31
CA ASN A 530 2.98 26.09 -32.32
C ASN A 530 3.73 27.44 -32.47
N PHE A 531 3.88 28.25 -31.42
CA PHE A 531 4.54 29.56 -31.46
C PHE A 531 6.03 29.48 -31.86
N LEU A 532 6.65 28.33 -31.60
CA LEU A 532 8.01 27.97 -32.02
C LEU A 532 8.11 27.76 -33.54
N GLU A 533 7.05 27.30 -34.19
CA GLU A 533 6.99 27.04 -35.63
C GLU A 533 6.75 28.34 -36.41
N GLU A 534 5.83 29.19 -35.92
CA GLU A 534 5.55 30.51 -36.51
C GLU A 534 6.81 31.40 -36.55
N ILE A 535 7.60 31.43 -35.47
CA ILE A 535 8.83 32.23 -35.42
C ILE A 535 9.90 31.66 -36.38
N LEU A 536 10.11 30.34 -36.43
CA LEU A 536 11.13 29.73 -37.29
C LEU A 536 10.75 29.75 -38.79
N SER A 537 9.46 29.79 -39.13
CA SER A 537 9.00 29.88 -40.52
C SER A 537 9.16 31.26 -41.17
N THR A 538 9.37 32.34 -40.40
CA THR A 538 9.52 33.71 -40.93
C THR A 538 10.90 34.02 -41.55
N GLY A 539 11.52 33.04 -42.19
CA GLY A 539 12.81 33.14 -42.89
C GLY A 539 12.83 34.02 -44.16
N SER A 540 11.96 35.02 -44.29
CA SER A 540 11.95 35.93 -45.45
C SER A 540 11.39 37.34 -45.16
N LYS A 541 12.26 38.34 -45.35
CA LYS A 541 12.01 39.77 -45.66
C LYS A 541 11.56 40.72 -44.53
N SER A 542 12.48 41.66 -44.27
CA SER A 542 12.31 43.01 -43.70
C SER A 542 12.13 43.15 -42.17
N PRO A 543 12.85 44.10 -41.52
CA PRO A 543 12.74 44.35 -40.08
C PRO A 543 11.70 45.42 -39.74
N THR A 544 10.94 45.20 -38.66
CA THR A 544 10.12 46.24 -38.01
C THR A 544 10.33 46.19 -36.49
N PRO A 545 10.17 47.31 -35.76
CA PRO A 545 10.63 47.42 -34.37
C PRO A 545 9.80 46.65 -33.33
N ALA A 546 8.65 46.09 -33.70
CA ALA A 546 7.78 45.33 -32.80
C ALA A 546 8.44 44.02 -32.29
N ASN A 547 9.36 43.45 -33.06
CA ASN A 547 9.97 42.15 -32.74
C ASN A 547 10.88 42.18 -31.49
N GLY A 548 11.37 43.36 -31.08
CA GLY A 548 12.22 43.51 -29.90
C GLY A 548 11.53 43.08 -28.61
N GLN A 549 10.34 43.64 -28.33
CA GLN A 549 9.61 43.35 -27.09
C GLN A 549 9.19 41.87 -26.97
N ASN A 550 8.88 41.22 -28.09
CA ASN A 550 8.58 39.78 -28.10
C ASN A 550 9.83 38.93 -27.82
N PHE A 551 11.00 39.35 -28.31
CA PHE A 551 12.28 38.71 -28.01
C PHE A 551 12.71 38.92 -26.54
N ASP A 552 12.51 40.11 -26.00
CA ASP A 552 12.77 40.43 -24.59
C ASP A 552 11.86 39.59 -23.67
N ASN A 553 10.57 39.52 -23.98
CA ASN A 553 9.60 38.68 -23.25
C ASN A 553 9.95 37.19 -23.32
N LEU A 554 10.35 36.68 -24.49
CA LEU A 554 10.78 35.29 -24.65
C LEU A 554 12.07 35.01 -23.86
N THR A 555 13.01 35.95 -23.86
CA THR A 555 14.26 35.86 -23.09
C THR A 555 13.99 35.85 -21.58
N HIS A 556 13.06 36.69 -21.10
CA HIS A 556 12.62 36.68 -19.72
C HIS A 556 11.96 35.35 -19.33
N LEU A 557 11.03 34.85 -20.15
CA LEU A 557 10.34 33.59 -19.89
C LEU A 557 11.29 32.39 -19.93
N LEU A 558 12.32 32.45 -20.78
CA LEU A 558 13.36 31.41 -20.85
C LEU A 558 14.26 31.44 -19.61
N ALA A 559 14.69 32.62 -19.14
CA ALA A 559 15.42 32.78 -17.88
C ALA A 559 14.57 32.38 -16.64
N GLU A 560 13.26 32.64 -16.67
CA GLU A 560 12.32 32.20 -15.64
C GLU A 560 12.17 30.67 -15.64
N SER A 561 12.12 30.04 -16.82
CA SER A 561 12.11 28.57 -16.91
C SER A 561 13.46 27.96 -16.46
N GLU A 562 14.59 28.55 -16.82
CA GLU A 562 15.93 28.11 -16.39
C GLU A 562 16.11 28.24 -14.87
N THR A 563 15.70 29.36 -14.27
CA THR A 563 15.76 29.53 -12.80
C THR A 563 14.81 28.59 -12.06
N ASN A 564 13.63 28.30 -12.61
CA ASN A 564 12.70 27.33 -12.03
C ASN A 564 13.20 25.88 -12.16
N ILE A 565 13.81 25.50 -13.31
CA ILE A 565 14.48 24.20 -13.49
C ILE A 565 15.64 24.04 -12.49
N ASN A 566 16.46 25.09 -12.29
CA ASN A 566 17.53 25.08 -11.31
C ASN A 566 16.99 24.93 -9.87
N LEU A 567 15.89 25.61 -9.52
CA LEU A 567 15.21 25.47 -8.23
C LEU A 567 14.68 24.04 -8.00
N LEU A 568 14.00 23.45 -9.00
CA LEU A 568 13.48 22.08 -8.93
C LEU A 568 14.61 21.03 -8.86
N SER A 569 15.73 21.28 -9.52
CA SER A 569 16.94 20.46 -9.45
C SER A 569 17.57 20.51 -8.05
N GLU A 570 17.68 21.69 -7.46
CA GLU A 570 18.22 21.88 -6.10
C GLU A 570 17.28 21.31 -5.02
N GLN A 571 15.97 21.48 -5.16
CA GLN A 571 14.98 20.81 -4.30
C GLN A 571 15.11 19.28 -4.38
N ASN A 572 15.27 18.72 -5.59
CA ASN A 572 15.56 17.30 -5.79
C ASN A 572 16.88 16.87 -5.12
N ARG A 573 17.92 17.70 -5.17
CA ARG A 573 19.22 17.44 -4.53
C ARG A 573 19.10 17.41 -3.00
N VAL A 574 18.39 18.38 -2.42
CA VAL A 574 18.12 18.47 -0.98
C VAL A 574 17.27 17.29 -0.51
N LEU A 575 16.17 16.97 -1.19
CA LEU A 575 15.32 15.82 -0.86
C LEU A 575 16.10 14.49 -0.91
N LYS A 576 16.97 14.29 -1.90
CA LYS A 576 17.81 13.08 -2.01
C LYS A 576 18.85 12.97 -0.88
N GLU A 577 19.42 14.08 -0.40
CA GLU A 577 20.32 14.02 0.76
C GLU A 577 19.55 13.91 2.09
N GLU A 578 18.34 14.48 2.19
CA GLU A 578 17.47 14.28 3.36
C GLU A 578 17.05 12.81 3.49
N ILE A 579 16.66 12.17 2.39
CA ILE A 579 16.37 10.73 2.37
C ILE A 579 17.60 9.90 2.82
N ARG A 580 18.82 10.27 2.39
CA ARG A 580 20.06 9.61 2.89
C ARG A 580 20.32 9.90 4.36
N ARG A 581 20.02 11.10 4.84
CA ARG A 581 20.16 11.49 6.25
C ARG A 581 19.21 10.69 7.14
N LEU A 582 17.96 10.53 6.71
CA LEU A 582 16.94 9.76 7.40
C LEU A 582 17.29 8.27 7.44
N HIS A 583 17.70 7.65 6.33
CA HIS A 583 18.19 6.27 6.34
C HIS A 583 19.37 6.09 7.31
N ARG A 584 20.42 6.92 7.20
CA ARG A 584 21.56 6.91 8.16
C ARG A 584 21.14 7.14 9.61
N SER A 585 19.98 7.78 9.86
CA SER A 585 19.44 7.98 11.21
C SER A 585 18.64 6.77 11.70
N ILE A 586 17.92 6.10 10.80
CA ILE A 586 17.22 4.83 11.07
C ILE A 586 18.25 3.73 11.35
N ASP A 587 19.30 3.62 10.54
CA ASP A 587 20.42 2.68 10.74
C ASP A 587 21.05 2.87 12.13
N ARG A 588 21.27 4.13 12.55
CA ARG A 588 21.79 4.47 13.89
C ARG A 588 20.81 4.15 15.01
N MET A 589 19.50 4.33 14.77
CA MET A 589 18.45 4.00 15.74
C MET A 589 18.36 2.49 15.96
N ASP A 590 18.43 1.69 14.88
CA ASP A 590 18.48 0.24 14.95
C ASP A 590 19.77 -0.24 15.64
N ILE A 591 20.95 0.31 15.27
CA ILE A 591 22.20 0.02 15.98
C ILE A 591 22.10 0.39 17.47
N ALA A 592 21.46 1.50 17.84
CA ALA A 592 21.26 1.89 19.23
C ALA A 592 20.31 0.93 19.99
N ASN A 593 19.20 0.52 19.36
CA ASN A 593 18.28 -0.47 19.91
C ASN A 593 18.97 -1.84 20.11
N ASN A 594 19.77 -2.27 19.12
CA ASN A 594 20.55 -3.50 19.19
C ASN A 594 21.68 -3.41 20.24
N LEU A 595 22.28 -2.24 20.46
CA LEU A 595 23.22 -2.00 21.57
C LEU A 595 22.54 -2.02 22.94
N GLU A 596 21.31 -1.51 23.08
CA GLU A 596 20.53 -1.62 24.32
C GLU A 596 20.09 -3.07 24.58
N TYR A 597 19.66 -3.79 23.56
CA TYR A 597 19.37 -5.22 23.66
C TYR A 597 20.63 -6.02 24.06
N LEU A 598 21.77 -5.77 23.41
CA LEU A 598 23.07 -6.35 23.76
C LEU A 598 23.47 -6.06 25.23
N LYS A 599 23.36 -4.80 25.67
CA LYS A 599 23.58 -4.37 27.06
C LYS A 599 22.72 -5.19 28.04
N ASN A 600 21.44 -5.40 27.71
CA ASN A 600 20.52 -6.18 28.54
C ASN A 600 20.85 -7.69 28.53
N VAL A 601 21.30 -8.24 27.40
CA VAL A 601 21.79 -9.63 27.27
C VAL A 601 23.08 -9.83 28.07
N LEU A 602 24.06 -8.93 27.95
CA LEU A 602 25.31 -8.95 28.73
C LEU A 602 25.06 -8.81 30.23
N LEU A 603 24.16 -7.90 30.64
CA LEU A 603 23.82 -7.74 32.05
C LEU A 603 23.17 -9.01 32.64
N LYS A 604 22.30 -9.69 31.88
CA LYS A 604 21.76 -11.01 32.24
C LYS A 604 22.86 -12.06 32.32
N PHE A 605 23.74 -12.15 31.32
CA PHE A 605 24.84 -13.11 31.29
C PHE A 605 25.80 -12.97 32.48
N MET A 606 26.03 -11.73 32.95
CA MET A 606 26.86 -11.45 34.12
C MET A 606 26.16 -11.72 35.47
N THR A 607 24.84 -11.57 35.55
CA THR A 607 24.08 -11.68 36.82
C THR A 607 23.45 -13.05 37.07
N ILE A 608 23.13 -13.81 36.02
CA ILE A 608 22.58 -15.17 36.12
C ILE A 608 23.64 -16.15 36.66
N LYS A 609 23.21 -17.09 37.51
CA LYS A 609 24.08 -18.11 38.13
C LYS A 609 23.92 -19.53 37.55
N ARG A 610 22.93 -19.75 36.68
CA ARG A 610 22.60 -21.06 36.09
C ARG A 610 23.30 -21.23 34.74
N GLN A 611 23.91 -22.40 34.49
CA GLN A 611 24.71 -22.64 33.28
C GLN A 611 23.87 -22.74 32.00
N ASP A 612 22.79 -23.54 32.03
CA ASP A 612 21.88 -23.76 30.91
C ASP A 612 21.23 -22.46 30.38
N GLU A 613 21.09 -21.44 31.24
CA GLU A 613 20.65 -20.10 30.86
C GLU A 613 21.80 -19.25 30.27
N LYS A 614 23.06 -19.45 30.71
CA LYS A 614 24.25 -18.81 30.13
C LYS A 614 24.59 -19.34 28.74
N GLU A 615 24.53 -20.65 28.50
CA GLU A 615 24.75 -21.24 27.17
C GLU A 615 23.77 -20.69 26.13
N ARG A 616 22.49 -20.59 26.51
CA ARG A 616 21.45 -19.94 25.67
C ARG A 616 21.79 -18.47 25.39
N LEU A 617 22.31 -17.74 26.39
CA LEU A 617 22.77 -16.36 26.20
C LEU A 617 24.05 -16.25 25.36
N ILE A 618 24.94 -17.25 25.35
CA ILE A 618 26.12 -17.27 24.44
C ILE A 618 25.68 -17.42 22.99
N ASN A 619 24.70 -18.29 22.70
CA ASN A 619 24.11 -18.39 21.36
C ASN A 619 23.46 -17.06 20.93
N VAL A 620 22.76 -16.38 21.84
CA VAL A 620 22.18 -15.05 21.58
C VAL A 620 23.27 -13.98 21.36
N LEU A 621 24.34 -13.98 22.16
CA LEU A 621 25.48 -13.07 21.98
C LEU A 621 26.20 -13.32 20.66
N SER A 622 26.41 -14.59 20.27
CA SER A 622 27.02 -14.98 19.00
C SER A 622 26.24 -14.42 17.81
N ILE A 623 24.90 -14.46 17.86
CA ILE A 623 24.02 -13.88 16.83
C ILE A 623 24.11 -12.33 16.82
N ILE A 624 24.01 -11.66 17.97
CA ILE A 624 23.98 -10.19 18.05
C ILE A 624 25.34 -9.56 17.65
N LEU A 625 26.44 -10.11 18.17
CA LEU A 625 27.80 -9.61 17.92
C LEU A 625 28.42 -10.19 16.64
N LYS A 626 27.78 -11.17 16.01
CA LYS A 626 28.33 -11.96 14.87
C LYS A 626 29.68 -12.58 15.20
N LEU A 627 29.79 -13.17 16.40
CA LEU A 627 31.03 -13.79 16.89
C LEU A 627 31.45 -14.92 15.96
N THR A 628 32.75 -15.01 15.69
CA THR A 628 33.34 -16.16 15.02
C THR A 628 33.21 -17.43 15.88
N THR A 629 33.47 -18.59 15.26
CA THR A 629 33.51 -19.87 15.97
C THR A 629 34.63 -19.93 17.03
N GLU A 630 35.72 -19.19 16.84
CA GLU A 630 36.83 -19.12 17.80
C GLU A 630 36.45 -18.25 19.01
N GLU A 631 35.88 -17.06 18.78
CA GLU A 631 35.38 -16.19 19.86
C GLU A 631 34.24 -16.87 20.64
N THR A 632 33.32 -17.56 19.95
CA THR A 632 32.24 -18.31 20.59
C THR A 632 32.78 -19.47 21.45
N ALA A 633 33.89 -20.10 21.07
CA ALA A 633 34.56 -21.11 21.90
C ALA A 633 35.14 -20.51 23.19
N ILE A 634 35.75 -19.33 23.13
CA ILE A 634 36.26 -18.61 24.31
C ILE A 634 35.12 -18.32 25.30
N PHE A 635 33.96 -17.86 24.84
CA PHE A 635 32.80 -17.65 25.73
C PHE A 635 32.31 -18.92 26.42
N ASN A 636 32.41 -20.08 25.77
CA ASN A 636 32.09 -21.38 26.37
C ASN A 636 33.16 -21.88 27.35
N GLU A 637 34.43 -21.53 27.16
CA GLU A 637 35.52 -21.84 28.11
C GLU A 637 35.32 -21.12 29.47
N PHE A 638 34.68 -19.95 29.48
CA PHE A 638 34.32 -19.22 30.70
C PHE A 638 33.07 -19.77 31.44
N LEU A 639 32.47 -20.88 31.00
CA LEU A 639 31.42 -21.58 31.75
C LEU A 639 32.04 -22.41 32.91
N PRO A 640 31.47 -22.34 34.13
CA PRO A 640 32.19 -22.75 35.34
C PRO A 640 32.51 -24.25 35.50
N GLU A 641 31.95 -25.15 34.69
CA GLU A 641 32.38 -26.56 34.67
C GLU A 641 33.80 -26.76 34.10
N ASN A 642 34.35 -25.80 33.35
CA ASN A 642 35.70 -25.87 32.78
C ASN A 642 36.78 -25.15 33.60
N LEU A 643 36.48 -24.69 34.83
CA LEU A 643 37.52 -24.22 35.77
C LEU A 643 37.98 -25.35 36.71
N PRO A 644 39.07 -26.09 36.42
CA PRO A 644 39.67 -26.97 37.40
C PRO A 644 40.21 -26.16 38.57
N ASN A 645 39.98 -26.62 39.80
CA ASN A 645 40.42 -25.97 41.05
C ASN A 645 41.88 -25.51 41.00
N SER A 646 42.09 -24.23 40.73
CA SER A 646 43.42 -23.65 40.50
C SER A 646 43.42 -22.18 40.89
N ASN A 647 44.19 -21.82 41.93
CA ASN A 647 44.43 -20.43 42.32
C ASN A 647 45.40 -19.73 41.35
N LYS A 648 45.02 -19.64 40.07
CA LYS A 648 45.68 -18.79 39.07
C LYS A 648 44.93 -17.46 38.98
N SER A 649 45.67 -16.36 39.04
CA SER A 649 45.08 -15.04 39.17
C SER A 649 44.21 -14.66 37.96
N LEU A 650 42.96 -14.29 38.23
CA LEU A 650 42.04 -13.67 37.27
C LEU A 650 42.60 -12.39 36.63
N THR A 651 43.65 -11.79 37.19
CA THR A 651 44.32 -10.60 36.64
C THR A 651 45.16 -10.87 35.39
N SER A 652 45.50 -12.12 35.07
CA SER A 652 46.48 -12.39 34.00
C SER A 652 45.87 -12.36 32.58
N SER A 653 44.62 -12.77 32.41
CA SER A 653 43.99 -12.90 31.08
C SER A 653 43.42 -11.58 30.54
N TRP A 654 43.16 -10.60 31.41
CA TRP A 654 42.71 -9.26 31.00
C TRP A 654 43.83 -8.47 30.29
N ASN A 655 45.10 -8.78 30.56
CA ASN A 655 46.25 -8.13 29.94
C ASN A 655 46.42 -8.46 28.43
N LEU A 656 45.64 -9.41 27.89
CA LEU A 656 45.67 -9.73 26.46
C LEU A 656 44.88 -8.71 25.60
N TRP A 657 44.06 -7.86 26.23
CA TRP A 657 43.21 -6.86 25.56
C TRP A 657 43.76 -5.43 25.69
N GLN A 658 45.08 -5.27 25.73
CA GLN A 658 45.71 -3.95 25.66
C GLN A 658 45.69 -3.47 24.19
N TRP A 659 44.90 -2.44 23.90
CA TRP A 659 44.64 -1.97 22.53
C TRP A 659 45.92 -1.53 21.80
N SER A 660 46.01 -1.89 20.53
CA SER A 660 47.02 -1.45 19.55
C SER A 660 46.40 -0.54 18.48
#